data_AF-A0A2V9J806-F1
#
_entry.id   AF-A0A2V9J806-F1
#
_cell.length_a   1.000
_cell.length_b   1.000
_cell.length_c   1.000
_cell.angle_alpha   90.00
_cell.angle_beta   90.00
_cell.angle_gamma   90.00
#
_symmetry.space_group_name_H-M   'P 1'
#
loop_
_entity.id
_entity.type
_entity.pdbx_description
1 polymer ?
#
loop_
_entity_poly.entity_id
_entity_poly.type
_entity_poly.pdbx_seq_one_letter_code
_entity_poly.pdbx_strand_id
1 'polypeptide(L)'
;MRAKRFFRQLGIALWLCHVGVFQVRPVSGETPPKKDDRGDEFLRDYTTGPDSFPNVLLPYREQTLPPVRLENSPRLHDLIRDGKLELSLSDALALALENNLDIAVQRYVIPYAKTDVLRTRAGQAARGFPGALVPGGLTAGAIGAGVSAASTAGGLGSAGGITGGGGAVNIGPSGNFDPAITFGFSWDRVSSPLNTLQVAGVPTVTTYATSFSGSYTQLLPTGTSYFIGLNGLRQSSTQEFLRFNPAVISRLAIGFNQPLLNGFGLLPNERFVLVARNNQRVSEDVFRLQVIATVVNVQNIYWDMAAFQDNVRVAKQSLEVAEKLLRDNQVRAEVGTMASLDVVSAESEVAARRRDLIVAETNLQLQEAALKNILSKKGDSALESAHIVTADPLPPVKDGDIPDLETALAAAYESRPDLRTARTNVENQEIALRFTGNSLKPNLAIFGMYAGSGLQGNNSRDLAGAPESLSDTFSGKFPEYAGGMSLTIPLRNRSAQADDLRAQLERNQLHVSLQRSRNQVALEVRQAAIGLIQGKAQVEAAHQAVVLAQQTLEGEQQRLDAGVSTSYQLILRERDLFAAQLAELQAKASYAKALVEMHRSMGTTLEQSGIQFPDALSGTVTHMPVPGTNPPGKKEGR
;
A
#
# COMPACT_ATOMS: atom_id res chain seq x y z
N MET A 1 52.35 -3.14 -36.21
CA MET A 1 51.67 -4.13 -35.33
C MET A 1 51.23 -3.42 -34.06
N ARG A 2 50.04 -3.75 -33.51
CA ARG A 2 49.28 -3.06 -32.43
C ARG A 2 48.55 -1.76 -32.81
N ALA A 3 47.51 -1.89 -33.65
CA ALA A 3 46.38 -0.95 -33.72
C ALA A 3 45.17 -1.62 -34.45
N LYS A 4 44.93 -2.91 -34.21
CA LYS A 4 43.89 -3.72 -34.92
C LYS A 4 42.89 -4.41 -33.99
N ARG A 5 42.80 -4.02 -32.71
CA ARG A 5 41.88 -4.65 -31.74
C ARG A 5 40.76 -3.75 -31.18
N PHE A 6 40.70 -2.47 -31.55
CA PHE A 6 39.66 -1.56 -31.04
C PHE A 6 38.47 -1.34 -32.00
N PHE A 7 38.57 -1.79 -33.25
CA PHE A 7 37.56 -1.51 -34.29
C PHE A 7 36.64 -2.69 -34.65
N ARG A 8 36.55 -3.71 -33.77
CA ARG A 8 35.73 -4.92 -34.03
C ARG A 8 34.45 -5.02 -33.21
N GLN A 9 34.05 -3.94 -32.51
CA GLN A 9 32.78 -3.88 -31.77
C GLN A 9 31.79 -2.80 -32.25
N LEU A 10 32.11 -2.02 -33.28
CA LEU A 10 31.16 -1.11 -33.94
C LEU A 10 30.84 -1.62 -35.34
N GLY A 11 30.08 -2.71 -35.40
CA GLY A 11 29.73 -3.40 -36.64
C GLY A 11 28.35 -4.03 -36.59
N ILE A 12 27.34 -3.29 -36.09
CA ILE A 12 25.92 -3.67 -36.21
C ILE A 12 25.11 -2.38 -36.42
N ALA A 13 25.24 -1.78 -37.60
CA ALA A 13 24.38 -0.69 -38.06
C ALA A 13 24.34 -0.64 -39.59
N LEU A 14 24.13 -1.78 -40.25
CA LEU A 14 23.85 -1.80 -41.70
C LEU A 14 23.21 -3.12 -42.20
N TRP A 15 22.35 -3.75 -41.40
CA TRP A 15 21.60 -4.96 -41.82
C TRP A 15 20.17 -4.98 -41.30
N LEU A 16 19.39 -3.92 -41.57
CA LEU A 16 17.96 -3.85 -41.19
C LEU A 16 17.06 -3.25 -42.27
N CYS A 17 17.50 -3.19 -43.53
CA CYS A 17 16.69 -2.66 -44.63
C CYS A 17 16.05 -3.70 -45.56
N HIS A 18 16.12 -5.01 -45.30
CA HIS A 18 15.46 -6.01 -46.15
C HIS A 18 14.69 -7.07 -45.35
N VAL A 19 13.37 -7.05 -45.55
CA VAL A 19 12.39 -8.15 -45.49
C VAL A 19 12.01 -8.68 -44.09
N GLY A 20 10.72 -8.58 -43.76
CA GLY A 20 10.12 -9.36 -42.68
C GLY A 20 8.74 -8.86 -42.26
N VAL A 21 7.71 -9.32 -42.98
CA VAL A 21 6.28 -9.25 -42.60
C VAL A 21 6.10 -9.53 -41.10
N PHE A 22 5.39 -8.65 -40.40
CA PHE A 22 4.93 -8.86 -39.03
C PHE A 22 3.99 -10.08 -38.98
N GLN A 23 4.56 -11.26 -38.77
CA GLN A 23 3.81 -12.43 -38.31
C GLN A 23 3.88 -12.46 -36.79
N VAL A 24 2.73 -12.25 -36.15
CA VAL A 24 2.50 -12.58 -34.74
C VAL A 24 2.81 -14.07 -34.56
N ARG A 25 3.96 -14.39 -33.98
CA ARG A 25 4.24 -15.75 -33.50
C ARG A 25 3.63 -15.91 -32.11
N PRO A 26 2.91 -17.01 -31.84
CA PRO A 26 2.40 -17.29 -30.51
C PRO A 26 3.55 -17.62 -29.56
N VAL A 27 3.39 -17.15 -28.32
CA VAL A 27 4.21 -17.42 -27.14
C VAL A 27 4.46 -18.93 -27.06
N SER A 28 5.74 -19.33 -27.12
CA SER A 28 6.15 -20.69 -26.77
C SER A 28 7.43 -20.64 -25.93
N GLY A 29 7.28 -21.09 -24.68
CA GLY A 29 8.34 -21.81 -23.97
C GLY A 29 9.39 -21.00 -23.23
N GLU A 30 9.02 -20.00 -22.43
CA GLU A 30 9.73 -19.81 -21.16
C GLU A 30 8.99 -20.65 -20.13
N THR A 31 9.65 -21.72 -19.66
CA THR A 31 9.22 -22.46 -18.47
C THR A 31 8.91 -21.45 -17.37
N PRO A 32 7.71 -21.47 -16.77
CA PRO A 32 7.41 -20.57 -15.67
C PRO A 32 8.50 -20.73 -14.60
N PRO A 33 8.93 -19.64 -13.95
CA PRO A 33 9.83 -19.76 -12.81
C PRO A 33 9.23 -20.80 -11.86
N LYS A 34 10.10 -21.70 -11.38
CA LYS A 34 9.78 -22.79 -10.47
C LYS A 34 8.77 -22.25 -9.44
N LYS A 35 7.54 -22.78 -9.44
CA LYS A 35 6.51 -22.48 -8.43
C LYS A 35 7.17 -22.62 -7.07
N ASP A 36 7.56 -21.51 -6.46
CA ASP A 36 7.77 -21.49 -5.03
C ASP A 36 6.37 -21.37 -4.46
N ASP A 37 5.81 -22.49 -4.01
CA ASP A 37 4.43 -22.53 -3.48
C ASP A 37 4.29 -21.68 -2.19
N ARG A 38 5.41 -21.22 -1.62
CA ARG A 38 5.48 -20.21 -0.57
C ARG A 38 4.99 -18.87 -1.12
N GLY A 39 4.06 -18.20 -0.46
CA GLY A 39 3.44 -16.93 -0.89
C GLY A 39 4.40 -15.72 -1.06
N ASP A 40 5.70 -15.96 -1.19
CA ASP A 40 6.78 -14.99 -1.15
C ASP A 40 6.94 -14.18 -2.45
N GLU A 41 6.35 -14.61 -3.58
CA GLU A 41 6.41 -13.86 -4.85
C GLU A 41 5.75 -12.47 -4.75
N PHE A 42 4.74 -12.33 -3.88
CA PHE A 42 4.08 -11.06 -3.63
C PHE A 42 4.98 -10.05 -2.90
N LEU A 43 5.98 -10.54 -2.17
CA LEU A 43 6.93 -9.75 -1.39
C LEU A 43 8.13 -9.25 -2.19
N ARG A 44 8.18 -9.55 -3.50
CA ARG A 44 9.22 -9.07 -4.40
C ARG A 44 9.48 -7.57 -4.18
N ASP A 45 10.75 -7.20 -4.21
CA ASP A 45 11.13 -5.80 -4.11
C ASP A 45 10.85 -5.08 -5.43
N TYR A 46 9.74 -4.34 -5.46
CA TYR A 46 9.36 -3.47 -6.59
C TYR A 46 9.96 -2.06 -6.52
N THR A 47 10.88 -1.79 -5.58
CA THR A 47 11.56 -0.48 -5.51
C THR A 47 12.61 -0.31 -6.61
N THR A 48 13.09 -1.42 -7.19
CA THR A 48 14.05 -1.45 -8.29
C THR A 48 13.41 -2.07 -9.54
N GLY A 49 13.70 -1.48 -10.70
CA GLY A 49 13.32 -2.05 -11.99
C GLY A 49 14.29 -3.17 -12.38
N PRO A 50 13.96 -3.96 -13.42
CA PRO A 50 14.89 -4.94 -13.98
C PRO A 50 16.13 -4.23 -14.52
N ASP A 51 17.30 -4.79 -14.23
CA ASP A 51 18.56 -4.26 -14.74
C ASP A 51 18.58 -4.29 -16.27
N SER A 52 19.03 -3.18 -16.87
CA SER A 52 19.17 -3.05 -18.32
C SER A 52 20.37 -3.81 -18.89
N PHE A 53 21.24 -4.34 -18.03
CA PHE A 53 22.40 -5.15 -18.42
C PHE A 53 22.26 -6.57 -17.86
N PRO A 54 22.49 -7.63 -18.66
CA PRO A 54 23.05 -7.63 -20.02
C PRO A 54 22.03 -7.40 -21.16
N ASN A 55 20.73 -7.43 -20.88
CA ASN A 55 19.70 -7.33 -21.91
C ASN A 55 18.98 -5.96 -21.84
N VAL A 56 19.37 -5.07 -22.75
CA VAL A 56 18.91 -3.66 -22.84
C VAL A 56 17.40 -3.54 -23.08
N LEU A 57 16.75 -4.60 -23.56
CA LEU A 57 15.30 -4.64 -23.78
C LEU A 57 14.51 -5.09 -22.54
N LEU A 58 15.14 -5.53 -21.46
CA LEU A 58 14.45 -5.96 -20.23
C LEU A 58 13.56 -4.87 -19.60
N PRO A 59 13.99 -3.60 -19.48
CA PRO A 59 13.14 -2.54 -18.94
C PRO A 59 11.89 -2.23 -19.78
N TYR A 60 11.87 -2.66 -21.04
CA TYR A 60 10.76 -2.48 -21.98
C TYR A 60 9.80 -3.67 -22.00
N ARG A 61 10.04 -4.70 -21.19
CA ARG A 61 9.12 -5.82 -21.03
C ARG A 61 8.14 -5.55 -19.90
N GLU A 62 6.90 -6.00 -20.09
CA GLU A 62 5.89 -6.02 -19.04
C GLU A 62 6.36 -6.91 -17.88
N GLN A 63 6.16 -6.43 -16.65
CA GLN A 63 6.34 -7.26 -15.46
C GLN A 63 5.02 -7.95 -15.14
N THR A 64 5.00 -9.27 -15.24
CA THR A 64 3.81 -10.05 -14.88
C THR A 64 3.72 -10.22 -13.37
N LEU A 65 2.51 -10.01 -12.82
CA LEU A 65 2.21 -10.33 -11.42
C LEU A 65 1.79 -11.79 -11.30
N PRO A 66 2.05 -12.44 -10.15
CA PRO A 66 1.51 -13.76 -9.87
C PRO A 66 -0.03 -13.71 -9.89
N PRO A 67 -0.70 -14.80 -10.31
CA PRO A 67 -2.16 -14.85 -10.36
C PRO A 67 -2.77 -14.72 -8.96
N VAL A 68 -3.95 -14.12 -8.89
CA VAL A 68 -4.68 -13.93 -7.62
C VAL A 68 -5.07 -15.29 -7.04
N ARG A 69 -4.70 -15.54 -5.77
CA ARG A 69 -5.05 -16.76 -5.03
C ARG A 69 -6.38 -16.57 -4.30
N LEU A 70 -7.46 -17.06 -4.89
CA LEU A 70 -8.82 -17.02 -4.32
C LEU A 70 -9.23 -18.32 -3.59
N GLU A 71 -8.40 -19.35 -3.64
CA GLU A 71 -8.67 -20.61 -2.94
C GLU A 71 -8.30 -20.52 -1.46
N ASN A 72 -9.06 -21.24 -0.63
CA ASN A 72 -8.85 -21.33 0.82
C ASN A 72 -7.49 -21.99 1.13
N SER A 73 -6.91 -21.63 2.27
CA SER A 73 -5.71 -22.29 2.81
C SER A 73 -5.97 -23.79 3.04
N PRO A 74 -5.00 -24.68 2.74
CA PRO A 74 -5.08 -26.10 3.07
C PRO A 74 -5.39 -26.35 4.56
N ARG A 75 -4.91 -25.47 5.45
CA ARG A 75 -5.12 -25.56 6.90
C ARG A 75 -6.61 -25.63 7.28
N LEU A 76 -7.48 -25.00 6.50
CA LEU A 76 -8.93 -25.05 6.73
C LEU A 76 -9.45 -26.49 6.67
N HIS A 77 -8.97 -27.28 5.71
CA HIS A 77 -9.42 -28.66 5.52
C HIS A 77 -8.81 -29.59 6.57
N ASP A 78 -7.55 -29.36 6.97
CA ASP A 78 -6.86 -30.17 7.97
C ASP A 78 -7.53 -30.11 9.37
N LEU A 79 -8.21 -28.99 9.65
CA LEU A 79 -8.94 -28.74 10.90
C LEU A 79 -10.38 -29.30 10.89
N ILE A 80 -10.94 -29.64 9.73
CA ILE A 80 -12.27 -30.26 9.64
C ILE A 80 -12.12 -31.77 9.86
N ARG A 81 -12.66 -32.27 10.98
CA ARG A 81 -12.67 -33.70 11.33
C ARG A 81 -14.09 -34.12 11.69
N ASP A 82 -14.58 -35.21 11.09
CA ASP A 82 -15.91 -35.78 11.37
C ASP A 82 -17.08 -34.77 11.25
N GLY A 83 -17.00 -33.83 10.31
CA GLY A 83 -18.03 -32.78 10.13
C GLY A 83 -18.04 -31.72 11.23
N LYS A 84 -16.99 -31.66 12.05
CA LYS A 84 -16.77 -30.61 13.05
C LYS A 84 -15.47 -29.87 12.76
N LEU A 85 -15.50 -28.56 12.92
CA LEU A 85 -14.32 -27.71 12.90
C LEU A 85 -13.95 -27.40 14.35
N GLU A 86 -12.98 -28.14 14.90
CA GLU A 86 -12.42 -27.83 16.22
C GLU A 86 -11.46 -26.66 16.07
N LEU A 87 -11.81 -25.54 16.68
CA LEU A 87 -11.12 -24.27 16.47
C LEU A 87 -10.64 -23.71 17.80
N SER A 88 -9.32 -23.61 17.97
CA SER A 88 -8.73 -22.74 19.00
C SER A 88 -8.71 -21.29 18.52
N LEU A 89 -8.56 -20.33 19.43
CA LEU A 89 -8.40 -18.93 19.05
C LEU A 89 -7.14 -18.74 18.19
N SER A 90 -6.08 -19.49 18.47
CA SER A 90 -4.85 -19.51 17.67
C SER A 90 -5.10 -19.95 16.22
N ASP A 91 -5.89 -21.01 16.04
CA ASP A 91 -6.28 -21.52 14.72
C ASP A 91 -7.20 -20.54 13.99
N ALA A 92 -8.16 -19.94 14.70
CA ALA A 92 -9.06 -18.93 14.16
C ALA A 92 -8.28 -17.71 13.62
N LEU A 93 -7.32 -17.21 14.40
CA LEU A 93 -6.46 -16.10 14.00
C LEU A 93 -5.58 -16.48 12.82
N ALA A 94 -5.01 -17.68 12.82
CA ALA A 94 -4.17 -18.12 11.72
C ALA A 94 -4.96 -18.27 10.41
N LEU A 95 -6.13 -18.91 10.46
CA LEU A 95 -7.03 -19.02 9.31
C LEU A 95 -7.48 -17.63 8.83
N ALA A 96 -7.80 -16.70 9.73
CA ALA A 96 -8.15 -15.34 9.34
C ALA A 96 -7.00 -14.62 8.65
N LEU A 97 -5.75 -14.75 9.12
CA LEU A 97 -4.58 -14.16 8.45
C LEU A 97 -4.38 -14.73 7.04
N GLU A 98 -4.65 -16.02 6.82
CA GLU A 98 -4.45 -16.68 5.53
C GLU A 98 -5.63 -16.45 4.56
N ASN A 99 -6.85 -16.43 5.09
CA ASN A 99 -8.11 -16.48 4.31
C ASN A 99 -8.94 -15.19 4.30
N ASN A 100 -8.71 -14.22 5.18
CA ASN A 100 -9.53 -13.02 5.18
C ASN A 100 -9.25 -12.14 3.94
N LEU A 101 -10.32 -11.82 3.19
CA LEU A 101 -10.23 -11.04 1.96
C LEU A 101 -9.84 -9.58 2.20
N ASP A 102 -10.20 -8.97 3.33
CA ASP A 102 -9.84 -7.58 3.63
C ASP A 102 -8.33 -7.42 3.82
N ILE A 103 -7.69 -8.36 4.54
CA ILE A 103 -6.23 -8.45 4.65
C ILE A 103 -5.62 -8.69 3.26
N ALA A 104 -6.18 -9.61 2.47
CA ALA A 104 -5.67 -9.92 1.14
C ALA A 104 -5.70 -8.72 0.19
N VAL A 105 -6.74 -7.89 0.24
CA VAL A 105 -6.83 -6.62 -0.51
C VAL A 105 -5.81 -5.61 0.02
N GLN A 106 -5.71 -5.44 1.34
CA GLN A 106 -4.78 -4.48 1.92
C GLN A 106 -3.30 -4.82 1.71
N ARG A 107 -2.95 -6.10 1.49
CA ARG A 107 -1.58 -6.49 1.10
C ARG A 107 -1.08 -5.72 -0.12
N TYR A 108 -1.94 -5.35 -1.08
CA TYR A 108 -1.55 -4.61 -2.29
C TYR A 108 -1.08 -3.18 -2.06
N VAL A 109 -1.36 -2.58 -0.89
CA VAL A 109 -0.94 -1.21 -0.61
C VAL A 109 0.58 -1.09 -0.48
N ILE A 110 1.26 -2.13 0.01
CA ILE A 110 2.72 -2.16 0.14
C ILE A 110 3.44 -2.19 -1.23
N PRO A 111 3.13 -3.12 -2.17
CA PRO A 111 3.73 -3.08 -3.49
C PRO A 111 3.36 -1.81 -4.25
N TYR A 112 2.16 -1.22 -4.07
CA TYR A 112 1.87 0.12 -4.61
C TYR A 112 2.87 1.16 -4.12
N ALA A 113 3.13 1.24 -2.82
CA ALA A 113 4.13 2.16 -2.28
C ALA A 113 5.55 1.88 -2.81
N LYS A 114 5.94 0.60 -2.97
CA LYS A 114 7.22 0.24 -3.60
C LYS A 114 7.30 0.69 -5.06
N THR A 115 6.22 0.53 -5.84
CA THR A 115 6.17 1.01 -7.23
C THR A 115 6.25 2.54 -7.32
N ASP A 116 5.72 3.26 -6.33
CA ASP A 116 5.91 4.71 -6.21
C ASP A 116 7.37 5.06 -5.91
N VAL A 117 8.08 4.29 -5.09
CA VAL A 117 9.54 4.47 -4.90
C VAL A 117 10.29 4.30 -6.22
N LEU A 118 9.98 3.28 -7.02
CA LEU A 118 10.57 3.08 -8.34
C LEU A 118 10.28 4.27 -9.27
N ARG A 119 9.02 4.71 -9.32
CA ARG A 119 8.58 5.86 -10.12
C ARG A 119 9.29 7.15 -9.71
N THR A 120 9.46 7.38 -8.41
CA THR A 120 10.12 8.59 -7.90
C THR A 120 11.62 8.57 -8.09
N ARG A 121 12.26 7.39 -8.13
CA ARG A 121 13.67 7.24 -8.54
C ARG A 121 13.91 7.68 -9.98
N ALA A 122 12.94 7.48 -10.86
CA ALA A 122 12.96 8.05 -12.22
C ALA A 122 12.75 9.58 -12.23
N GLY A 123 12.46 10.23 -11.11
CA GLY A 123 12.23 11.68 -11.02
C GLY A 123 10.78 12.13 -11.26
N GLN A 124 9.85 11.18 -11.29
CA GLN A 124 8.41 11.45 -11.38
C GLN A 124 7.78 11.61 -9.99
N ALA A 125 6.59 12.21 -9.91
CA ALA A 125 5.84 12.25 -8.65
C ALA A 125 5.24 10.86 -8.31
N ALA A 126 5.16 10.55 -7.02
CA ALA A 126 4.43 9.38 -6.50
C ALA A 126 2.93 9.51 -6.82
N ARG A 127 2.25 8.38 -7.08
CA ARG A 127 0.79 8.37 -7.31
C ARG A 127 0.01 8.40 -6.01
N GLY A 128 0.61 7.93 -4.91
CA GLY A 128 -0.03 7.85 -3.60
C GLY A 128 -1.02 6.70 -3.50
N PHE A 129 -1.53 6.50 -2.29
CA PHE A 129 -2.53 5.49 -1.96
C PHE A 129 -3.34 5.98 -0.73
N PRO A 130 -4.53 5.43 -0.48
CA PRO A 130 -5.34 5.82 0.68
C PRO A 130 -4.57 5.68 2.00
N GLY A 131 -4.46 6.79 2.75
CA GLY A 131 -3.76 6.84 4.05
C GLY A 131 -2.38 7.51 4.01
N ALA A 132 -1.74 7.60 2.84
CA ALA A 132 -0.49 8.33 2.65
C ALA A 132 -0.71 9.68 1.98
N LEU A 133 -0.17 10.75 2.58
CA LEU A 133 -0.23 12.09 2.00
C LEU A 133 0.93 12.28 1.01
N VAL A 134 0.59 12.70 -0.21
CA VAL A 134 1.55 13.31 -1.15
C VAL A 134 1.26 14.82 -1.18
N PRO A 135 2.04 15.65 -0.47
CA PRO A 135 1.80 17.09 -0.39
C PRO A 135 1.76 17.77 -1.77
N GLY A 136 0.73 18.58 -2.01
CA GLY A 136 0.58 19.33 -3.27
C GLY A 136 1.75 20.29 -3.53
N GLY A 137 2.34 20.85 -2.46
CA GLY A 137 3.53 21.71 -2.52
C GLY A 137 4.76 21.06 -3.18
N LEU A 138 4.85 19.72 -3.24
CA LEU A 138 5.94 19.04 -3.96
C LEU A 138 5.87 19.24 -5.48
N THR A 139 4.69 19.59 -5.99
CA THR A 139 4.43 19.94 -7.39
C THR A 139 4.30 21.44 -7.61
N ALA A 140 4.55 22.27 -6.59
CA ALA A 140 4.62 23.72 -6.72
C ALA A 140 5.66 24.09 -7.80
N GLY A 141 5.29 24.98 -8.73
CA GLY A 141 6.08 25.30 -9.91
C GLY A 141 6.06 24.27 -11.05
N ALA A 142 5.52 23.06 -10.83
CA ALA A 142 5.31 22.03 -11.86
C ALA A 142 3.90 22.08 -12.47
N ILE A 143 2.93 22.72 -11.80
CA ILE A 143 1.62 23.05 -12.37
C ILE A 143 1.83 24.16 -13.41
N GLY A 144 2.15 23.73 -14.64
CA GLY A 144 2.58 24.60 -15.74
C GLY A 144 3.94 24.25 -16.33
N ALA A 145 4.74 23.40 -15.66
CA ALA A 145 5.99 22.82 -16.17
C ALA A 145 5.86 21.31 -16.47
N GLY A 146 4.66 20.89 -16.88
CA GLY A 146 4.51 19.63 -17.59
C GLY A 146 5.29 19.71 -18.91
N VAL A 147 6.30 18.85 -19.06
CA VAL A 147 6.73 18.28 -20.35
C VAL A 147 6.69 19.27 -21.54
N SER A 148 7.58 20.26 -21.53
CA SER A 148 7.84 21.10 -22.73
C SER A 148 9.04 22.05 -22.59
N ALA A 149 9.54 22.33 -21.38
CA ALA A 149 10.63 23.30 -21.20
C ALA A 149 12.02 22.78 -21.62
N ALA A 150 12.19 21.48 -21.88
CA ALA A 150 13.45 20.93 -22.41
C ALA A 150 13.49 20.89 -23.95
N SER A 151 12.43 21.30 -24.66
CA SER A 151 12.41 21.38 -26.13
C SER A 151 12.55 22.81 -26.69
N THR A 152 12.83 23.81 -25.86
CA THR A 152 12.93 25.23 -26.31
C THR A 152 14.22 25.94 -25.94
N ALA A 153 15.24 25.23 -25.46
CA ALA A 153 16.58 25.80 -25.24
C ALA A 153 17.59 25.23 -26.25
N GLY A 154 17.57 25.78 -27.47
CA GLY A 154 18.57 25.51 -28.50
C GLY A 154 17.96 25.57 -29.90
N GLY A 155 18.39 26.55 -30.71
CA GLY A 155 17.86 26.78 -32.05
C GLY A 155 17.86 25.56 -32.98
N LEU A 156 16.92 25.58 -33.93
CA LEU A 156 16.74 24.62 -35.04
C LEU A 156 16.47 23.17 -34.60
N GLY A 157 15.30 22.93 -34.02
CA GLY A 157 14.90 21.57 -33.66
C GLY A 157 13.47 21.43 -33.12
N SER A 158 12.49 22.11 -33.74
CA SER A 158 11.10 21.65 -33.60
C SER A 158 10.95 20.39 -34.44
N ALA A 159 10.24 19.38 -33.94
CA ALA A 159 9.96 18.13 -34.65
C ALA A 159 9.00 18.31 -35.85
N GLY A 160 9.03 19.47 -36.50
CA GLY A 160 8.50 19.72 -37.84
C GLY A 160 9.62 20.03 -38.80
N GLY A 161 9.32 20.06 -40.10
CA GLY A 161 10.29 20.33 -41.17
C GLY A 161 11.34 21.37 -40.78
N ILE A 162 12.57 21.18 -41.26
CA ILE A 162 13.76 21.99 -40.98
C ILE A 162 13.46 23.50 -41.13
N THR A 163 12.45 23.85 -41.94
CA THR A 163 11.95 25.20 -42.14
C THR A 163 10.41 25.38 -41.99
N GLY A 164 9.64 24.36 -41.59
CA GLY A 164 8.16 24.38 -41.61
C GLY A 164 7.47 23.67 -40.44
N GLY A 165 6.48 24.33 -39.82
CA GLY A 165 5.79 23.92 -38.58
C GLY A 165 4.87 22.68 -38.65
N GLY A 166 5.11 21.73 -39.55
CA GLY A 166 4.41 20.44 -39.58
C GLY A 166 5.18 19.40 -38.79
N GLY A 167 4.86 19.23 -37.50
CA GLY A 167 5.60 18.32 -36.62
C GLY A 167 4.72 17.51 -35.67
N ALA A 168 5.13 16.26 -35.44
CA ALA A 168 4.51 15.39 -34.45
C ALA A 168 4.84 15.89 -33.04
N VAL A 169 3.80 16.15 -32.24
CA VAL A 169 3.94 16.51 -30.82
C VAL A 169 4.33 15.24 -30.07
N ASN A 170 5.63 15.07 -29.77
CA ASN A 170 6.07 13.95 -28.96
C ASN A 170 5.91 14.30 -27.47
N ILE A 171 4.78 13.88 -26.88
CA ILE A 171 4.50 14.00 -25.44
C ILE A 171 5.04 12.74 -24.75
N GLY A 172 6.36 12.67 -24.62
CA GLY A 172 7.00 11.64 -23.80
C GLY A 172 7.07 12.09 -22.33
N PRO A 173 6.66 11.26 -21.35
CA PRO A 173 6.89 11.55 -19.95
C PRO A 173 8.39 11.35 -19.63
N SER A 174 9.17 12.42 -19.62
CA SER A 174 10.57 12.35 -19.17
C SER A 174 10.62 12.34 -17.64
N GLY A 175 11.02 11.19 -17.09
CA GLY A 175 11.49 11.06 -15.71
C GLY A 175 12.77 11.86 -15.54
N ASN A 176 12.77 12.80 -14.60
CA ASN A 176 13.82 13.77 -14.40
C ASN A 176 15.12 13.20 -13.79
N PHE A 177 15.36 11.89 -13.78
CA PHE A 177 16.66 11.28 -13.37
C PHE A 177 17.12 10.15 -14.29
N ASP A 178 16.20 9.51 -15.00
CA ASP A 178 16.54 8.45 -15.94
C ASP A 178 17.17 9.05 -17.20
N PRO A 179 18.26 8.47 -17.71
CA PRO A 179 18.88 8.95 -18.92
C PRO A 179 17.96 8.73 -20.13
N ALA A 180 17.81 9.77 -20.95
CA ALA A 180 17.00 9.70 -22.15
C ALA A 180 17.89 9.79 -23.39
N ILE A 181 17.65 8.90 -24.35
CA ILE A 181 18.25 8.99 -25.68
C ILE A 181 17.14 9.38 -26.66
N THR A 182 17.35 10.48 -27.38
CA THR A 182 16.44 10.95 -28.43
C THR A 182 17.12 10.83 -29.77
N PHE A 183 16.42 10.24 -30.74
CA PHE A 183 16.84 10.21 -32.14
C PHE A 183 15.78 10.91 -33.00
N GLY A 184 16.21 11.90 -33.76
CA GLY A 184 15.41 12.61 -34.75
C GLY A 184 15.98 12.39 -36.14
N PHE A 185 15.09 12.18 -37.09
CA PHE A 185 15.40 12.22 -38.51
C PHE A 185 14.29 12.99 -39.19
N SER A 186 14.64 14.00 -39.98
CA SER A 186 13.66 14.71 -40.79
C SER A 186 14.19 15.05 -42.17
N TRP A 187 13.26 15.15 -43.10
CA TRP A 187 13.53 15.54 -44.48
C TRP A 187 12.50 16.60 -44.88
N ASP A 188 12.98 17.67 -45.50
CA ASP A 188 12.19 18.83 -45.84
C ASP A 188 12.51 19.30 -47.26
N ARG A 189 11.49 19.84 -47.92
CA ARG A 189 11.59 20.52 -49.21
C ARG A 189 10.79 21.80 -49.14
N VAL A 190 11.50 22.93 -49.19
CA VAL A 190 10.86 24.25 -49.20
C VAL A 190 11.27 25.01 -50.45
N SER A 191 10.26 25.51 -51.15
CA SER A 191 10.41 26.43 -52.27
C SER A 191 9.96 27.81 -51.83
N SER A 192 10.89 28.75 -51.74
CA SER A 192 10.61 30.13 -51.35
C SER A 192 10.83 31.05 -52.55
N PRO A 193 9.84 31.90 -52.92
CA PRO A 193 10.07 32.96 -53.88
C PRO A 193 11.01 34.00 -53.27
N LEU A 194 11.98 34.48 -54.05
CA LEU A 194 12.92 35.51 -53.61
C LEU A 194 12.61 36.85 -54.27
N ASN A 195 12.70 37.92 -53.48
CA ASN A 195 12.48 39.29 -53.95
C ASN A 195 13.71 39.90 -54.64
N THR A 196 14.79 39.14 -54.82
CA THR A 196 16.02 39.59 -55.50
C THR A 196 16.73 38.44 -56.19
N LEU A 197 17.18 38.69 -57.42
CA LEU A 197 17.98 37.75 -58.21
C LEU A 197 19.48 37.82 -57.88
N GLN A 198 19.95 38.92 -57.29
CA GLN A 198 21.38 39.13 -57.04
C GLN A 198 21.97 38.16 -56.00
N VAL A 199 21.15 37.72 -55.04
CA VAL A 199 21.60 36.86 -53.94
C VAL A 199 21.62 35.38 -54.34
N ALA A 200 20.69 34.95 -55.21
CA ALA A 200 20.49 33.54 -55.50
C ALA A 200 20.64 33.10 -56.97
N GLY A 201 20.68 34.03 -57.91
CA GLY A 201 20.73 33.75 -59.35
C GLY A 201 19.38 33.33 -59.96
N VAL A 202 18.43 32.87 -59.14
CA VAL A 202 17.11 32.35 -59.56
C VAL A 202 15.96 33.00 -58.79
N PRO A 203 14.77 33.22 -59.41
CA PRO A 203 13.63 33.90 -58.79
C PRO A 203 12.91 33.04 -57.72
N THR A 204 13.11 31.73 -57.76
CA THR A 204 12.58 30.79 -56.77
C THR A 204 13.70 29.87 -56.33
N VAL A 205 13.94 29.79 -55.01
CA VAL A 205 14.93 28.88 -54.44
C VAL A 205 14.20 27.69 -53.83
N THR A 206 14.52 26.51 -54.34
CA THR A 206 14.09 25.25 -53.74
C THR A 206 15.24 24.66 -52.96
N THR A 207 15.02 24.45 -51.66
CA THR A 207 15.96 23.82 -50.75
C THR A 207 15.46 22.45 -50.37
N TYR A 208 16.33 21.44 -50.49
CA TYR A 208 16.13 20.11 -49.93
C TYR A 208 17.05 19.96 -48.72
N ALA A 209 16.48 19.65 -47.57
CA ALA A 209 17.23 19.51 -46.34
C ALA A 209 16.94 18.14 -45.72
N THR A 210 17.97 17.46 -45.23
CA THR A 210 17.87 16.23 -44.46
C THR A 210 18.61 16.46 -43.15
N SER A 211 17.94 16.28 -42.02
CA SER A 211 18.56 16.42 -40.71
C SER A 211 18.54 15.11 -39.95
N PHE A 212 19.56 14.94 -39.13
CA PHE A 212 19.69 13.89 -38.14
C PHE A 212 20.05 14.56 -36.82
N SER A 213 19.40 14.14 -35.74
CA SER A 213 19.76 14.53 -34.39
C SER A 213 19.79 13.30 -33.50
N GLY A 214 20.82 13.19 -32.68
CA GLY A 214 20.92 12.22 -31.60
C GLY A 214 21.29 12.96 -30.33
N SER A 215 20.56 12.79 -29.24
CA SER A 215 20.91 13.40 -27.96
C SER A 215 20.79 12.41 -26.81
N TYR A 216 21.71 12.51 -25.86
CA TYR A 216 21.68 11.87 -24.56
C TYR A 216 21.56 12.97 -23.52
N THR A 217 20.58 12.87 -22.62
CA THR A 217 20.37 13.84 -21.55
C THR A 217 20.14 13.13 -20.22
N GLN A 218 20.69 13.68 -19.13
CA GLN A 218 20.46 13.17 -17.79
C GLN A 218 20.58 14.29 -16.75
N LEU A 219 19.75 14.22 -15.71
CA LEU A 219 19.82 15.07 -14.52
C LEU A 219 20.32 14.24 -13.33
N LEU A 220 21.19 14.81 -12.52
CA LEU A 220 21.76 14.22 -11.32
C LEU A 220 20.96 14.64 -10.07
N PRO A 221 20.98 13.85 -8.98
CA PRO A 221 20.32 14.21 -7.72
C PRO A 221 20.78 15.55 -7.11
N THR A 222 21.97 16.03 -7.47
CA THR A 222 22.50 17.34 -7.06
C THR A 222 21.80 18.52 -7.75
N GLY A 223 21.01 18.27 -8.79
CA GLY A 223 20.37 19.27 -9.66
C GLY A 223 21.18 19.58 -10.93
N THR A 224 22.36 19.00 -11.07
CA THR A 224 23.21 19.17 -12.25
C THR A 224 22.64 18.37 -13.42
N SER A 225 22.42 19.00 -14.56
CA SER A 225 22.08 18.29 -15.81
C SER A 225 23.26 18.31 -16.76
N TYR A 226 23.39 17.26 -17.56
CA TYR A 226 24.36 17.21 -18.65
C TYR A 226 23.71 16.61 -19.89
N PHE A 227 24.24 17.01 -21.05
CA PHE A 227 23.78 16.51 -22.33
C PHE A 227 24.95 16.28 -23.30
N ILE A 228 24.74 15.34 -24.21
CA ILE A 228 25.60 15.06 -25.34
C ILE A 228 24.70 15.01 -26.57
N GLY A 229 24.91 15.90 -27.53
CA GLY A 229 24.08 16.01 -28.73
C GLY A 229 24.93 15.95 -29.99
N LEU A 230 24.57 15.11 -30.95
CA LEU A 230 25.12 15.05 -32.29
C LEU A 230 24.03 15.45 -33.29
N ASN A 231 24.26 16.52 -34.03
CA ASN A 231 23.37 17.00 -35.07
C ASN A 231 24.08 16.93 -36.42
N GLY A 232 23.34 16.58 -37.47
CA GLY A 232 23.78 16.59 -38.85
C GLY A 232 22.72 17.21 -39.73
N LEU A 233 23.11 18.07 -40.65
CA LEU A 233 22.23 18.72 -41.62
C LEU A 233 22.89 18.66 -42.99
N ARG A 234 22.26 17.94 -43.93
CA ARG A 234 22.61 17.95 -45.35
C ARG A 234 21.61 18.82 -46.09
N GLN A 235 22.08 19.87 -46.74
CA GLN A 235 21.26 20.82 -47.47
C GLN A 235 21.76 20.97 -48.91
N SER A 236 20.87 20.78 -49.88
CA SER A 236 21.08 21.15 -51.28
C SER A 236 20.07 22.20 -51.69
N SER A 237 20.48 23.15 -52.53
CA SER A 237 19.62 24.24 -52.96
C SER A 237 19.81 24.54 -54.44
N THR A 238 18.78 25.07 -55.10
CA THR A 238 18.84 25.53 -56.50
C THR A 238 19.53 26.90 -56.65
N GLN A 239 20.04 27.48 -55.55
CA GLN A 239 20.79 28.72 -55.57
C GLN A 239 22.14 28.56 -56.28
N GLU A 240 22.45 29.47 -57.19
CA GLU A 240 23.64 29.38 -58.05
C GLU A 240 24.95 29.74 -57.33
N PHE A 241 24.89 30.66 -56.37
CA PHE A 241 26.08 31.23 -55.72
C PHE A 241 26.53 30.48 -54.45
N LEU A 242 26.38 29.16 -54.40
CA LEU A 242 26.78 28.35 -53.24
C LEU A 242 28.22 27.84 -53.35
N ARG A 243 29.00 28.00 -52.28
CA ARG A 243 30.37 27.44 -52.17
C ARG A 243 30.37 25.90 -52.19
N PHE A 244 29.38 25.30 -51.54
CA PHE A 244 29.18 23.85 -51.48
C PHE A 244 27.72 23.53 -51.75
N ASN A 245 27.45 22.57 -52.65
CA ASN A 245 26.10 22.12 -52.95
C ASN A 245 26.11 20.66 -53.41
N PRO A 246 25.63 19.69 -52.61
CA PRO A 246 25.09 19.84 -51.25
C PRO A 246 26.15 20.27 -50.22
N ALA A 247 25.73 21.03 -49.22
CA ALA A 247 26.50 21.29 -48.00
C ALA A 247 26.07 20.32 -46.89
N VAL A 248 27.01 19.82 -46.11
CA VAL A 248 26.82 18.92 -44.97
C VAL A 248 27.46 19.53 -43.73
N ILE A 249 26.63 19.88 -42.77
CA ILE A 249 27.03 20.43 -41.48
C ILE A 249 26.83 19.35 -40.42
N SER A 250 27.85 19.09 -39.60
CA SER A 250 27.69 18.27 -38.41
C SER A 250 28.18 19.02 -37.18
N ARG A 251 27.52 18.78 -36.04
CA ARG A 251 27.81 19.44 -34.78
C ARG A 251 27.67 18.44 -33.63
N LEU A 252 28.75 18.22 -32.90
CA LEU A 252 28.75 17.49 -31.63
C LEU A 252 28.84 18.52 -30.51
N ALA A 253 27.88 18.54 -29.60
CA ALA A 253 27.86 19.42 -28.44
C ALA A 253 27.79 18.59 -27.16
N ILE A 254 28.64 18.92 -26.20
CA ILE A 254 28.63 18.37 -24.84
C ILE A 254 28.45 19.56 -23.92
N GLY A 255 27.47 19.51 -23.03
CA GLY A 255 27.23 20.60 -22.09
C GLY A 255 26.72 20.13 -20.75
N PHE A 256 26.85 21.02 -19.77
CA PHE A 256 26.31 20.86 -18.43
C PHE A 256 25.65 22.15 -17.96
N ASN A 257 24.70 22.00 -17.05
CA ASN A 257 24.01 23.09 -16.38
C ASN A 257 23.88 22.76 -14.88
N GLN A 258 24.40 23.63 -14.04
CA GLN A 258 24.44 23.51 -12.59
C GLN A 258 23.66 24.67 -11.96
N PRO A 259 22.46 24.44 -11.39
CA PRO A 259 21.84 25.40 -10.50
C PRO A 259 22.68 25.54 -9.23
N LEU A 260 22.80 26.76 -8.71
CA LEU A 260 23.57 27.10 -7.50
C LEU A 260 22.69 27.56 -6.33
N LEU A 261 21.52 28.12 -6.61
CA LEU A 261 20.59 28.64 -5.60
C LEU A 261 19.28 27.82 -5.60
N ASN A 262 18.27 28.30 -6.33
CA ASN A 262 17.04 27.55 -6.53
C ASN A 262 17.32 26.28 -7.36
N GLY A 263 16.85 25.13 -6.89
CA GLY A 263 17.08 23.82 -7.53
C GLY A 263 18.40 23.12 -7.18
N PHE A 264 19.29 23.74 -6.39
CA PHE A 264 20.54 23.10 -5.95
C PHE A 264 20.34 22.17 -4.74
N GLY A 265 21.08 21.06 -4.72
CA GLY A 265 21.17 20.13 -3.59
C GLY A 265 20.23 18.93 -3.69
N LEU A 266 20.40 17.98 -2.78
CA LEU A 266 19.63 16.73 -2.81
C LEU A 266 18.16 16.93 -2.46
N LEU A 267 17.82 17.81 -1.50
CA LEU A 267 16.45 17.95 -1.02
C LEU A 267 15.46 18.35 -2.12
N PRO A 268 15.68 19.41 -2.91
CA PRO A 268 14.73 19.81 -3.95
C PRO A 268 14.56 18.74 -5.02
N ASN A 269 15.63 18.00 -5.35
CA ASN A 269 15.64 17.04 -6.44
C ASN A 269 15.10 15.67 -6.00
N GLU A 270 15.51 15.16 -4.84
CA GLU A 270 15.07 13.86 -4.29
C GLU A 270 13.76 13.95 -3.48
N ARG A 271 13.09 15.11 -3.41
CA ARG A 271 11.87 15.32 -2.60
C ARG A 271 10.81 14.23 -2.78
N PHE A 272 10.59 13.79 -4.02
CA PHE A 272 9.62 12.75 -4.33
C PHE A 272 10.08 11.38 -3.81
N VAL A 273 11.38 11.08 -3.91
CA VAL A 273 11.98 9.84 -3.39
C VAL A 273 11.88 9.81 -1.86
N LEU A 274 12.15 10.93 -1.18
CA LEU A 274 12.03 11.03 0.27
C LEU A 274 10.59 10.79 0.73
N VAL A 275 9.62 11.44 0.09
CA VAL A 275 8.19 11.25 0.39
C VAL A 275 7.72 9.84 0.06
N ALA A 276 8.17 9.25 -1.05
CA ALA A 276 7.83 7.87 -1.40
C ALA A 276 8.40 6.85 -0.41
N ARG A 277 9.62 7.06 0.10
CA ARG A 277 10.21 6.22 1.17
C ARG A 277 9.44 6.35 2.48
N ASN A 278 9.02 7.56 2.85
CA ASN A 278 8.14 7.77 3.99
C ASN A 278 6.78 7.09 3.79
N ASN A 279 6.19 7.22 2.60
CA ASN A 279 4.93 6.57 2.24
C ASN A 279 5.04 5.05 2.22
N GLN A 280 6.22 4.47 1.92
CA GLN A 280 6.45 3.04 2.10
C GLN A 280 6.28 2.62 3.57
N ARG A 281 6.80 3.39 4.54
CA ARG A 281 6.55 3.12 5.97
C ARG A 281 5.07 3.30 6.34
N VAL A 282 4.41 4.33 5.80
CA VAL A 282 2.97 4.53 6.00
C VAL A 282 2.18 3.34 5.47
N SER A 283 2.57 2.74 4.35
CA SER A 283 1.90 1.56 3.78
C SER A 283 1.93 0.36 4.73
N GLU A 284 3.04 0.16 5.43
CA GLU A 284 3.18 -0.91 6.43
C GLU A 284 2.30 -0.64 7.65
N ASP A 285 2.23 0.61 8.13
CA ASP A 285 1.37 0.97 9.26
C ASP A 285 -0.14 0.93 8.91
N VAL A 286 -0.52 1.30 7.69
CA VAL A 286 -1.90 1.15 7.18
C VAL A 286 -2.28 -0.33 7.10
N PHE A 287 -1.38 -1.17 6.57
CA PHE A 287 -1.58 -2.62 6.55
C PHE A 287 -1.70 -3.18 7.98
N ARG A 288 -0.84 -2.75 8.89
CA ARG A 288 -0.87 -3.13 10.31
C ARG A 288 -2.20 -2.78 10.98
N LEU A 289 -2.79 -1.61 10.69
CA LEU A 289 -4.12 -1.24 11.18
C LEU A 289 -5.20 -2.21 10.70
N GLN A 290 -5.17 -2.60 9.41
CA GLN A 290 -6.13 -3.56 8.89
C GLN A 290 -5.99 -4.91 9.58
N VAL A 291 -4.76 -5.40 9.76
CA VAL A 291 -4.52 -6.66 10.47
C VAL A 291 -5.03 -6.59 11.91
N ILE A 292 -4.75 -5.50 12.64
CA ILE A 292 -5.28 -5.29 13.99
C ILE A 292 -6.82 -5.31 13.99
N ALA A 293 -7.46 -4.61 13.06
CA ALA A 293 -8.92 -4.57 12.95
C ALA A 293 -9.52 -5.96 12.69
N THR A 294 -8.95 -6.73 11.77
CA THR A 294 -9.39 -8.10 11.49
C THR A 294 -9.15 -9.03 12.68
N VAL A 295 -7.99 -8.95 13.35
CA VAL A 295 -7.67 -9.76 14.53
C VAL A 295 -8.64 -9.48 15.68
N VAL A 296 -8.93 -8.21 15.96
CA VAL A 296 -9.93 -7.81 16.97
C VAL A 296 -11.32 -8.33 16.61
N ASN A 297 -11.73 -8.21 15.35
CA ASN A 297 -13.02 -8.70 14.89
C ASN A 297 -13.15 -10.22 15.09
N VAL A 298 -12.12 -10.97 14.70
CA VAL A 298 -12.07 -12.44 14.88
C VAL A 298 -12.09 -12.80 16.36
N GLN A 299 -11.32 -12.11 17.21
CA GLN A 299 -11.34 -12.34 18.66
C GLN A 299 -12.72 -12.11 19.26
N ASN A 300 -13.39 -10.99 18.92
CA ASN A 300 -14.73 -10.69 19.41
C ASN A 300 -15.74 -11.76 18.96
N ILE A 301 -15.71 -12.14 17.68
CA ILE A 301 -16.61 -13.16 17.13
C ILE A 301 -16.36 -14.52 17.77
N TYR A 302 -15.10 -14.90 18.00
CA TYR A 302 -14.72 -16.13 18.67
C TYR A 302 -15.21 -16.18 20.12
N TRP A 303 -15.05 -15.09 20.89
CA TRP A 303 -15.53 -15.03 22.27
C TRP A 303 -17.06 -15.02 22.35
N ASP A 304 -17.75 -14.35 21.43
CA ASP A 304 -19.20 -14.42 21.32
C ASP A 304 -19.66 -15.84 20.95
N MET A 305 -18.94 -16.54 20.07
CA MET A 305 -19.21 -17.94 19.70
C MET A 305 -19.07 -18.88 20.90
N ALA A 306 -17.97 -18.77 21.66
CA ALA A 306 -17.77 -19.56 22.88
C ALA A 306 -18.90 -19.30 23.90
N ALA A 307 -19.31 -18.04 24.07
CA ALA A 307 -20.42 -17.66 24.93
C ALA A 307 -21.78 -18.20 24.43
N PHE A 308 -22.06 -18.19 23.12
CA PHE A 308 -23.30 -18.77 22.58
C PHE A 308 -23.34 -20.30 22.70
N GLN A 309 -22.21 -21.00 22.55
CA GLN A 309 -22.13 -22.45 22.78
C GLN A 309 -22.45 -22.80 24.25
N ASP A 310 -21.87 -22.05 25.18
CA ASP A 310 -22.15 -22.19 26.61
C ASP A 310 -23.62 -21.87 26.92
N ASN A 311 -24.20 -20.84 26.29
CA ASN A 311 -25.60 -20.47 26.47
C ASN A 311 -26.54 -21.59 25.99
N VAL A 312 -26.27 -22.19 24.82
CA VAL A 312 -27.03 -23.37 24.34
C VAL A 312 -26.91 -24.53 25.32
N ARG A 313 -25.71 -24.77 25.90
CA ARG A 313 -25.53 -25.82 26.92
C ARG A 313 -26.39 -25.57 28.15
N VAL A 314 -26.37 -24.35 28.69
CA VAL A 314 -27.16 -23.96 29.87
C VAL A 314 -28.67 -23.99 29.57
N ALA A 315 -29.09 -23.54 28.37
CA ALA A 315 -30.49 -23.62 27.93
C ALA A 315 -30.99 -25.06 27.77
N LYS A 316 -30.16 -25.98 27.25
CA LYS A 316 -30.48 -27.41 27.17
C LYS A 316 -30.63 -28.04 28.56
N GLN A 317 -29.71 -27.75 29.47
CA GLN A 317 -29.79 -28.22 30.85
C GLN A 317 -31.06 -27.67 31.55
N SER A 318 -31.40 -26.41 31.33
CA SER A 318 -32.63 -25.82 31.88
C SER A 318 -33.90 -26.47 31.34
N LEU A 319 -33.94 -26.82 30.04
CA LEU A 319 -35.05 -27.57 29.46
C LEU A 319 -35.14 -28.99 30.04
N GLU A 320 -34.01 -29.69 30.18
CA GLU A 320 -33.97 -31.04 30.75
C GLU A 320 -34.49 -31.07 32.20
N VAL A 321 -34.11 -30.06 33.00
CA VAL A 321 -34.62 -29.88 34.37
C VAL A 321 -36.12 -29.62 34.37
N ALA A 322 -36.63 -28.72 33.50
CA ALA A 322 -38.06 -28.44 33.40
C ALA A 322 -38.87 -29.65 32.94
N GLU A 323 -38.35 -30.45 31.99
CA GLU A 323 -38.97 -31.71 31.55
C GLU A 323 -39.00 -32.75 32.65
N LYS A 324 -37.94 -32.85 33.46
CA LYS A 324 -37.91 -33.73 34.64
C LYS A 324 -38.97 -33.30 35.66
N LEU A 325 -39.08 -32.01 35.95
CA LEU A 325 -40.09 -31.48 36.86
C LEU A 325 -41.52 -31.75 36.36
N LEU A 326 -41.78 -31.58 35.07
CA LEU A 326 -43.07 -31.92 34.47
C LEU A 326 -43.42 -33.40 34.65
N ARG A 327 -42.46 -34.30 34.39
CA ARG A 327 -42.65 -35.75 34.60
C ARG A 327 -42.96 -36.07 36.06
N ASP A 328 -42.23 -35.49 36.99
CA ASP A 328 -42.43 -35.72 38.43
C ASP A 328 -43.82 -35.20 38.88
N ASN A 329 -44.25 -34.04 38.39
CA ASN A 329 -45.56 -33.47 38.69
C ASN A 329 -46.71 -34.29 38.09
N GLN A 330 -46.55 -34.82 36.88
CA GLN A 330 -47.54 -35.69 36.23
C GLN A 330 -47.77 -36.96 37.05
N VAL A 331 -46.71 -37.64 37.48
CA VAL A 331 -46.81 -38.85 38.32
C VAL A 331 -47.50 -38.53 39.65
N ARG A 332 -47.16 -37.41 40.30
CA ARG A 332 -47.80 -37.02 41.57
C ARG A 332 -49.28 -36.66 41.40
N ALA A 333 -49.65 -36.08 40.26
CA ALA A 333 -51.05 -35.77 39.93
C ALA A 333 -51.86 -37.04 39.64
N GLU A 334 -51.30 -38.02 38.93
CA GLU A 334 -51.93 -39.33 38.69
C GLU A 334 -52.23 -40.09 39.99
N VAL A 335 -51.34 -39.97 40.99
CA VAL A 335 -51.51 -40.57 42.33
C VAL A 335 -52.39 -39.68 43.25
N GLY A 336 -52.88 -38.54 42.76
CA GLY A 336 -53.79 -37.65 43.49
C GLY A 336 -53.14 -36.79 44.58
N THR A 337 -51.81 -36.70 44.59
CA THR A 337 -51.01 -35.99 45.61
C THR A 337 -50.61 -34.56 45.21
N MET A 338 -50.99 -34.11 44.02
CA MET A 338 -50.67 -32.78 43.48
C MET A 338 -51.86 -32.20 42.70
N ALA A 339 -51.96 -30.86 42.64
CA ALA A 339 -53.05 -30.19 41.91
C ALA A 339 -52.80 -30.19 40.39
N SER A 340 -53.86 -30.33 39.59
CA SER A 340 -53.76 -30.26 38.12
C SER A 340 -53.20 -28.92 37.62
N LEU A 341 -53.37 -27.84 38.39
CA LEU A 341 -52.81 -26.53 38.09
C LEU A 341 -51.28 -26.51 38.13
N ASP A 342 -50.66 -27.34 38.99
CA ASP A 342 -49.19 -27.43 39.10
C ASP A 342 -48.58 -28.12 37.86
N VAL A 343 -49.31 -29.05 37.24
CA VAL A 343 -48.92 -29.68 35.97
C VAL A 343 -48.94 -28.67 34.84
N VAL A 344 -50.03 -27.89 34.70
CA VAL A 344 -50.15 -26.84 33.67
C VAL A 344 -49.05 -25.78 33.83
N SER A 345 -48.68 -25.44 35.08
CA SER A 345 -47.60 -24.50 35.35
C SER A 345 -46.24 -25.05 34.91
N ALA A 346 -45.96 -26.33 35.15
CA ALA A 346 -44.76 -27.00 34.66
C ALA A 346 -44.74 -27.14 33.13
N GLU A 347 -45.88 -27.39 32.48
CA GLU A 347 -45.99 -27.40 31.01
C GLU A 347 -45.67 -26.03 30.41
N SER A 348 -46.17 -24.95 31.04
CA SER A 348 -45.85 -23.59 30.62
C SER A 348 -44.36 -23.28 30.73
N GLU A 349 -43.69 -23.81 31.76
CA GLU A 349 -42.25 -23.64 31.96
C GLU A 349 -41.45 -24.38 30.88
N VAL A 350 -41.80 -25.64 30.57
CA VAL A 350 -41.18 -26.40 29.46
C VAL A 350 -41.33 -25.65 28.13
N ALA A 351 -42.51 -25.09 27.85
CA ALA A 351 -42.72 -24.29 26.64
C ALA A 351 -41.83 -23.03 26.61
N ALA A 352 -41.65 -22.35 27.75
CA ALA A 352 -40.75 -21.20 27.87
C ALA A 352 -39.28 -21.59 27.64
N ARG A 353 -38.80 -22.68 28.27
CA ARG A 353 -37.42 -23.17 28.08
C ARG A 353 -37.15 -23.64 26.67
N ARG A 354 -38.14 -24.25 26.01
CA ARG A 354 -38.04 -24.62 24.60
C ARG A 354 -37.89 -23.40 23.69
N ARG A 355 -38.65 -22.32 23.94
CA ARG A 355 -38.48 -21.06 23.21
C ARG A 355 -37.07 -20.50 23.41
N ASP A 356 -36.58 -20.46 24.65
CA ASP A 356 -35.27 -19.89 24.97
C ASP A 356 -34.12 -20.71 24.33
N LEU A 357 -34.26 -22.03 24.29
CA LEU A 357 -33.33 -22.91 23.56
C LEU A 357 -33.32 -22.60 22.05
N ILE A 358 -34.49 -22.44 21.42
CA ILE A 358 -34.58 -22.10 19.99
C ILE A 358 -33.88 -20.76 19.70
N VAL A 359 -34.05 -19.76 20.57
CA VAL A 359 -33.38 -18.47 20.44
C VAL A 359 -31.86 -18.61 20.60
N ALA A 360 -31.40 -19.39 21.59
CA ALA A 360 -29.98 -19.65 21.79
C ALA A 360 -29.34 -20.38 20.59
N GLU A 361 -30.02 -21.40 20.05
CA GLU A 361 -29.57 -22.15 18.86
C GLU A 361 -29.55 -21.26 17.61
N THR A 362 -30.54 -20.38 17.44
CA THR A 362 -30.57 -19.43 16.32
C THR A 362 -29.41 -18.44 16.39
N ASN A 363 -29.12 -17.89 17.57
CA ASN A 363 -27.99 -16.97 17.76
C ASN A 363 -26.65 -17.67 17.50
N LEU A 364 -26.50 -18.92 17.93
CA LEU A 364 -25.33 -19.74 17.64
C LEU A 364 -25.14 -19.94 16.12
N GLN A 365 -26.20 -20.31 15.39
CA GLN A 365 -26.15 -20.49 13.94
C GLN A 365 -25.77 -19.22 13.18
N LEU A 366 -26.31 -18.06 13.59
CA LEU A 366 -25.95 -16.77 13.00
C LEU A 366 -24.47 -16.43 13.25
N GLN A 367 -23.96 -16.71 14.45
CA GLN A 367 -22.56 -16.49 14.79
C GLN A 367 -21.62 -17.46 14.05
N GLU A 368 -22.00 -18.72 13.89
CA GLU A 368 -21.27 -19.69 13.07
C GLU A 368 -21.13 -19.21 11.63
N ALA A 369 -22.22 -18.74 11.02
CA ALA A 369 -22.18 -18.20 9.66
C ALA A 369 -21.27 -16.97 9.54
N ALA A 370 -21.29 -16.07 10.53
CA ALA A 370 -20.40 -14.90 10.57
C ALA A 370 -18.93 -15.30 10.66
N LEU A 371 -18.59 -16.30 11.50
CA LEU A 371 -17.22 -16.79 11.64
C LEU A 371 -16.75 -17.53 10.37
N LYS A 372 -17.58 -18.41 9.80
CA LYS A 372 -17.27 -19.13 8.53
C LYS A 372 -16.93 -18.16 7.40
N ASN A 373 -17.67 -17.06 7.27
CA ASN A 373 -17.44 -16.05 6.24
C ASN A 373 -16.08 -15.34 6.40
N ILE A 374 -15.61 -15.11 7.64
CA ILE A 374 -14.32 -14.44 7.88
C ILE A 374 -13.12 -15.39 7.71
N LEU A 375 -13.33 -16.69 7.96
CA LEU A 375 -12.28 -17.73 7.87
C LEU A 375 -12.13 -18.34 6.47
N SER A 376 -12.95 -17.94 5.49
CA SER A 376 -12.91 -18.43 4.12
C SER A 376 -12.77 -17.31 3.09
N LYS A 377 -12.04 -17.57 2.00
CA LYS A 377 -11.97 -16.72 0.80
C LYS A 377 -13.11 -17.01 -0.18
N LYS A 378 -13.54 -18.26 -0.18
CA LYS A 378 -14.49 -18.83 -1.14
C LYS A 378 -15.37 -19.81 -0.40
N GLY A 379 -16.67 -19.76 -0.71
CA GLY A 379 -17.66 -20.69 -0.16
C GLY A 379 -17.23 -22.14 -0.44
N ASP A 380 -17.14 -22.92 0.62
CA ASP A 380 -16.71 -24.30 0.60
C ASP A 380 -17.81 -25.17 1.21
N SER A 381 -18.31 -26.14 0.45
CA SER A 381 -19.36 -27.05 0.92
C SER A 381 -18.98 -27.81 2.18
N ALA A 382 -17.69 -28.14 2.36
CA ALA A 382 -17.22 -28.82 3.55
C ALA A 382 -17.34 -27.93 4.79
N LEU A 383 -16.91 -26.67 4.70
CA LEU A 383 -17.03 -25.68 5.77
C LEU A 383 -18.49 -25.33 6.09
N GLU A 384 -19.33 -25.18 5.06
CA GLU A 384 -20.76 -24.88 5.24
C GLU A 384 -21.46 -26.00 6.04
N SER A 385 -21.14 -27.27 5.73
CA SER A 385 -21.70 -28.42 6.44
C SER A 385 -21.14 -28.67 7.84
N ALA A 386 -19.95 -28.12 8.15
CA ALA A 386 -19.29 -28.38 9.43
C ALA A 386 -19.83 -27.49 10.56
N HIS A 387 -20.04 -28.05 11.75
CA HIS A 387 -20.31 -27.26 12.96
C HIS A 387 -19.01 -26.82 13.62
N ILE A 388 -18.96 -25.59 14.12
CA ILE A 388 -17.75 -25.07 14.76
C ILE A 388 -17.82 -25.41 16.25
N VAL A 389 -16.74 -25.97 16.80
CA VAL A 389 -16.60 -26.25 18.23
C VAL A 389 -15.41 -25.45 18.74
N THR A 390 -15.63 -24.57 19.72
CA THR A 390 -14.52 -23.79 20.31
C THR A 390 -13.72 -24.68 21.26
N ALA A 391 -12.40 -24.66 21.14
CA ALA A 391 -11.51 -25.46 21.97
C ALA A 391 -11.10 -24.75 23.27
N ASP A 392 -11.03 -23.41 23.24
CA ASP A 392 -10.56 -22.61 24.37
C ASP A 392 -11.72 -22.11 25.24
N PRO A 393 -11.63 -22.25 26.58
CA PRO A 393 -12.61 -21.64 27.48
C PRO A 393 -12.47 -20.12 27.52
N LEU A 394 -13.53 -19.44 27.97
CA LEU A 394 -13.49 -18.00 28.24
C LEU A 394 -12.34 -17.66 29.21
N PRO A 395 -11.60 -16.55 28.97
CA PRO A 395 -10.41 -16.22 29.75
C PRO A 395 -10.78 -15.97 31.22
N PRO A 396 -10.01 -16.52 32.18
CA PRO A 396 -10.24 -16.25 33.59
C PRO A 396 -9.85 -14.80 33.92
N VAL A 397 -10.53 -14.23 34.91
CA VAL A 397 -10.20 -12.91 35.44
C VAL A 397 -8.85 -12.96 36.16
N LYS A 398 -7.92 -12.07 35.80
CA LYS A 398 -6.63 -11.92 36.49
C LYS A 398 -6.42 -10.48 36.97
N ASP A 399 -5.70 -10.32 38.09
CA ASP A 399 -5.37 -9.01 38.64
C ASP A 399 -4.38 -8.22 37.80
N GLY A 400 -3.47 -8.91 37.09
CA GLY A 400 -2.44 -8.29 36.25
C GLY A 400 -2.92 -7.75 34.89
N ASP A 401 -4.18 -7.97 34.53
CA ASP A 401 -4.71 -7.59 33.21
C ASP A 401 -5.06 -6.10 33.11
N ILE A 402 -5.13 -5.38 34.24
CA ILE A 402 -5.42 -3.95 34.29
C ILE A 402 -4.10 -3.19 34.42
N PRO A 403 -3.54 -2.63 33.34
CA PRO A 403 -2.32 -1.82 33.42
C PRO A 403 -2.62 -0.46 34.06
N ASP A 404 -1.60 0.15 34.64
CA ASP A 404 -1.69 1.53 35.10
C ASP A 404 -1.96 2.48 33.91
N LEU A 405 -2.85 3.46 34.11
CA LEU A 405 -3.32 4.32 33.03
C LEU A 405 -2.18 5.13 32.37
N GLU A 406 -1.20 5.61 33.15
CA GLU A 406 -0.09 6.38 32.58
C GLU A 406 0.80 5.49 31.72
N THR A 407 1.10 4.27 32.20
CA THR A 407 1.87 3.29 31.42
C THR A 407 1.14 2.86 30.14
N ALA A 408 -0.19 2.68 30.20
CA ALA A 408 -1.00 2.33 29.05
C ALA A 408 -1.04 3.46 28.00
N LEU A 409 -1.15 4.72 28.44
CA LEU A 409 -1.11 5.89 27.55
C LEU A 409 0.26 6.05 26.88
N ALA A 410 1.35 5.86 27.63
CA ALA A 410 2.70 5.92 27.10
C ALA A 410 2.92 4.84 26.02
N ALA A 411 2.47 3.61 26.29
CA ALA A 411 2.52 2.52 25.32
C ALA A 411 1.69 2.83 24.06
N ALA A 412 0.49 3.40 24.23
CA ALA A 412 -0.39 3.75 23.12
C ALA A 412 0.22 4.82 22.21
N TYR A 413 0.88 5.84 22.76
CA TYR A 413 1.49 6.90 21.95
C TYR A 413 2.66 6.44 21.08
N GLU A 414 3.33 5.34 21.46
CA GLU A 414 4.48 4.81 20.74
C GLU A 414 4.09 3.70 19.76
N SER A 415 3.23 2.78 20.19
CA SER A 415 2.94 1.56 19.44
C SER A 415 1.75 1.67 18.47
N ARG A 416 0.86 2.67 18.64
CA ARG A 416 -0.29 2.85 17.76
C ARG A 416 0.10 3.25 16.32
N PRO A 417 -0.28 2.46 15.30
CA PRO A 417 0.11 2.76 13.92
C PRO A 417 -0.53 4.04 13.35
N ASP A 418 -1.77 4.37 13.74
CA ASP A 418 -2.47 5.60 13.30
C ASP A 418 -1.79 6.90 13.76
N LEU A 419 -1.12 6.88 14.91
CA LEU A 419 -0.29 8.01 15.34
C LEU A 419 1.04 8.09 14.56
N ARG A 420 1.64 6.93 14.22
CA ARG A 420 2.85 6.89 13.38
C ARG A 420 2.60 7.36 11.96
N THR A 421 1.47 6.99 11.35
CA THR A 421 1.09 7.51 10.02
C THR A 421 0.86 9.01 10.07
N ALA A 422 0.15 9.53 11.08
CA ALA A 422 -0.06 10.96 11.25
C ALA A 422 1.26 11.74 11.43
N ARG A 423 2.21 11.21 12.21
CA ARG A 423 3.55 11.80 12.39
C ARG A 423 4.34 11.80 11.07
N THR A 424 4.34 10.69 10.34
CA THR A 424 5.03 10.59 9.04
C THR A 424 4.42 11.53 7.98
N ASN A 425 3.10 11.75 8.01
CA ASN A 425 2.44 12.72 7.14
C ASN A 425 2.86 14.17 7.46
N VAL A 426 3.12 14.50 8.74
CA VAL A 426 3.74 15.79 9.12
C VAL A 426 5.15 15.89 8.53
N GLU A 427 5.97 14.85 8.65
CA GLU A 427 7.34 14.81 8.07
C GLU A 427 7.32 15.02 6.55
N ASN A 428 6.38 14.40 5.84
CA ASN A 428 6.18 14.63 4.40
C ASN A 428 5.88 16.09 4.09
N GLN A 429 5.02 16.73 4.89
CA GLN A 429 4.70 18.14 4.71
C GLN A 429 5.90 19.05 5.05
N GLU A 430 6.75 18.68 6.00
CA GLU A 430 8.00 19.41 6.26
C GLU A 430 8.97 19.35 5.08
N ILE A 431 9.04 18.21 4.36
CA ILE A 431 9.81 18.11 3.11
C ILE A 431 9.26 19.10 2.07
N ALA A 432 7.94 19.16 1.93
CA ALA A 432 7.28 20.11 1.02
C ALA A 432 7.58 21.56 1.41
N LEU A 433 7.51 21.91 2.70
CA LEU A 433 7.83 23.25 3.20
C LEU A 433 9.29 23.65 2.93
N ARG A 434 10.24 22.73 3.13
CA ARG A 434 11.65 23.00 2.81
C ARG A 434 11.86 23.22 1.31
N PHE A 435 11.11 22.51 0.46
CA PHE A 435 11.13 22.68 -0.99
C PHE A 435 10.52 24.02 -1.43
N THR A 436 9.35 24.39 -0.92
CA THR A 436 8.71 25.68 -1.23
C THR A 436 9.57 26.85 -0.74
N GLY A 437 10.18 26.72 0.45
CA GLY A 437 11.12 27.71 0.98
C GLY A 437 12.37 27.87 0.10
N ASN A 438 12.88 26.77 -0.48
CA ASN A 438 13.98 26.86 -1.45
C ASN A 438 13.55 27.52 -2.77
N SER A 439 12.29 27.33 -3.16
CA SER A 439 11.71 27.90 -4.39
C SER A 439 11.53 29.43 -4.32
N LEU A 440 11.60 30.03 -3.12
CA LEU A 440 11.60 31.48 -2.93
C LEU A 440 12.91 32.15 -3.37
N LYS A 441 14.01 31.39 -3.46
CA LYS A 441 15.33 31.93 -3.82
C LYS A 441 15.39 32.28 -5.31
N PRO A 442 16.22 33.28 -5.70
CA PRO A 442 16.55 33.51 -7.10
C PRO A 442 17.11 32.26 -7.78
N ASN A 443 16.89 32.14 -9.09
CA ASN A 443 17.50 31.09 -9.88
C ASN A 443 18.85 31.59 -10.41
N LEU A 444 19.94 31.02 -9.90
CA LEU A 444 21.30 31.24 -10.39
C LEU A 444 21.81 29.90 -10.88
N ALA A 445 22.26 29.84 -12.13
CA ALA A 445 22.84 28.66 -12.72
C ALA A 445 24.13 28.97 -13.49
N ILE A 446 25.08 28.05 -13.46
CA ILE A 446 26.28 28.07 -14.31
C ILE A 446 26.09 27.01 -15.38
N PHE A 447 26.41 27.36 -16.61
CA PHE A 447 26.41 26.41 -17.71
C PHE A 447 27.74 26.46 -18.46
N GLY A 448 28.10 25.32 -19.04
CA GLY A 448 29.25 25.18 -19.91
C GLY A 448 28.90 24.26 -21.06
N MET A 449 29.42 24.57 -22.23
CA MET A 449 29.27 23.78 -23.44
C MET A 449 30.57 23.79 -24.23
N TYR A 450 30.93 22.62 -24.72
CA TYR A 450 31.92 22.42 -25.75
C TYR A 450 31.22 21.87 -26.98
N ALA A 451 31.45 22.45 -28.15
CA ALA A 451 30.95 21.88 -29.39
C ALA A 451 32.02 21.85 -30.48
N GLY A 452 32.10 20.73 -31.20
CA GLY A 452 32.82 20.64 -32.47
C GLY A 452 31.85 20.87 -33.61
N SER A 453 32.24 21.65 -34.61
CA SER A 453 31.49 21.81 -35.86
C SER A 453 32.31 21.33 -37.05
N GLY A 454 31.63 20.76 -38.03
CA GLY A 454 32.16 20.41 -39.34
C GLY A 454 31.27 20.99 -40.43
N LEU A 455 31.86 21.53 -41.48
CA LEU A 455 31.15 21.94 -42.68
C LEU A 455 31.94 21.41 -43.87
N GLN A 456 31.33 20.51 -44.62
CA GLN A 456 31.91 19.96 -45.81
C GLN A 456 30.85 19.74 -46.88
N GLY A 457 31.22 19.78 -48.14
CA GLY A 457 30.28 19.52 -49.22
C GLY A 457 30.98 19.45 -50.56
N ASN A 458 30.20 19.16 -51.60
CA ASN A 458 30.76 19.05 -52.93
C ASN A 458 30.90 20.44 -53.57
N ASN A 459 32.02 20.66 -54.24
CA ASN A 459 32.21 21.78 -55.17
C ASN A 459 32.82 21.25 -56.48
N SER A 460 33.17 22.13 -57.42
CA SER A 460 33.73 21.74 -58.72
C SER A 460 35.12 21.11 -58.65
N ARG A 461 35.76 21.05 -57.48
CA ARG A 461 37.15 20.59 -57.27
C ARG A 461 37.28 19.46 -56.24
N ASP A 462 36.40 19.37 -55.25
CA ASP A 462 36.45 18.40 -54.14
C ASP A 462 35.10 17.68 -53.97
N LEU A 463 35.15 16.34 -53.88
CA LEU A 463 34.04 15.50 -53.42
C LEU A 463 34.26 15.19 -51.94
N ALA A 464 33.43 15.76 -51.07
CA ALA A 464 33.51 15.50 -49.64
C ALA A 464 32.12 15.67 -49.02
N GLY A 465 31.79 14.84 -48.04
CA GLY A 465 30.43 14.67 -47.55
C GLY A 465 30.33 14.49 -46.05
N ALA A 466 29.36 13.68 -45.64
CA ALA A 466 29.06 13.46 -44.23
C ALA A 466 30.21 12.85 -43.41
N PRO A 467 31.00 11.86 -43.91
CA PRO A 467 32.11 11.30 -43.15
C PRO A 467 33.20 12.33 -42.82
N GLU A 468 33.53 13.21 -43.77
CA GLU A 468 34.54 14.25 -43.60
C GLU A 468 34.04 15.34 -42.64
N SER A 469 32.81 15.80 -42.81
CA SER A 469 32.18 16.76 -41.88
C SER A 469 32.15 16.22 -40.46
N LEU A 470 31.80 14.93 -40.30
CA LEU A 470 31.78 14.26 -39.01
C LEU A 470 33.19 14.08 -38.42
N SER A 471 34.19 13.80 -39.26
CA SER A 471 35.59 13.74 -38.84
C SER A 471 36.10 15.10 -38.34
N ASP A 472 35.68 16.20 -38.98
CA ASP A 472 36.01 17.57 -38.58
C ASP A 472 35.34 17.93 -37.25
N THR A 473 34.09 17.47 -37.06
CA THR A 473 33.35 17.58 -35.80
C THR A 473 34.04 16.85 -34.65
N PHE A 474 34.41 15.57 -34.83
CA PHE A 474 35.06 14.77 -33.77
C PHE A 474 36.51 15.16 -33.49
N SER A 475 37.24 15.63 -34.51
CA SER A 475 38.59 16.17 -34.34
C SER A 475 38.59 17.60 -33.77
N GLY A 476 37.42 18.23 -33.65
CA GLY A 476 37.29 19.57 -33.09
C GLY A 476 37.98 20.65 -33.91
N LYS A 477 38.01 20.53 -35.25
CA LYS A 477 38.68 21.50 -36.13
C LYS A 477 38.11 22.91 -36.02
N PHE A 478 36.79 23.02 -35.82
CA PHE A 478 36.10 24.28 -35.56
C PHE A 478 35.39 24.19 -34.21
N PRO A 479 36.12 24.39 -33.10
CA PRO A 479 35.55 24.23 -31.77
C PRO A 479 34.83 25.52 -31.33
N GLU A 480 33.74 25.34 -30.61
CA GLU A 480 33.04 26.37 -29.86
C GLU A 480 33.13 26.04 -28.38
N TYR A 481 33.53 27.03 -27.59
CA TYR A 481 33.50 26.98 -26.14
C TYR A 481 32.54 28.07 -25.68
N ALA A 482 31.50 27.67 -24.95
CA ALA A 482 30.57 28.61 -24.34
C ALA A 482 30.50 28.31 -22.84
N GLY A 483 30.63 29.34 -22.03
CA GLY A 483 30.47 29.26 -20.59
C GLY A 483 29.81 30.53 -20.11
N GLY A 484 28.90 30.40 -19.16
CA GLY A 484 28.16 31.56 -18.67
C GLY A 484 27.43 31.28 -17.37
N MET A 485 26.89 32.35 -16.83
CA MET A 485 25.99 32.31 -15.68
C MET A 485 24.65 32.93 -16.09
N SER A 486 23.56 32.36 -15.61
CA SER A 486 22.22 32.89 -15.78
C SER A 486 21.61 33.17 -14.42
N LEU A 487 21.20 34.43 -14.20
CA LEU A 487 20.57 34.88 -12.96
C LEU A 487 19.17 35.41 -13.27
N THR A 488 18.15 34.76 -12.72
CA THR A 488 16.75 35.18 -12.80
C THR A 488 16.25 35.51 -11.40
N ILE A 489 15.93 36.79 -11.17
CA ILE A 489 15.37 37.30 -9.91
C ILE A 489 13.90 37.68 -10.15
N PRO A 490 12.93 36.86 -9.69
CA PRO A 490 11.52 37.23 -9.81
C PRO A 490 11.18 38.37 -8.83
N LEU A 491 10.89 39.56 -9.36
CA LEU A 491 10.71 40.78 -8.53
C LEU A 491 9.52 40.69 -7.55
N ARG A 492 8.41 40.07 -7.94
CA ARG A 492 7.21 39.95 -7.10
C ARG A 492 7.04 38.58 -6.45
N ASN A 493 7.59 37.53 -7.04
CA ASN A 493 7.56 36.12 -6.63
C ASN A 493 6.27 35.61 -5.94
N ARG A 494 5.08 36.08 -6.36
CA ARG A 494 3.81 35.84 -5.65
C ARG A 494 3.36 34.39 -5.63
N SER A 495 3.61 33.65 -6.72
CA SER A 495 3.28 32.21 -6.79
C SER A 495 4.08 31.43 -5.75
N ALA A 496 5.41 31.57 -5.72
CA ALA A 496 6.22 30.85 -4.74
C ALA A 496 5.93 31.28 -3.30
N GLN A 497 5.59 32.56 -3.06
CA GLN A 497 5.12 33.03 -1.74
C GLN A 497 3.80 32.36 -1.34
N ALA A 498 2.84 32.25 -2.26
CA ALA A 498 1.56 31.60 -2.00
C ALA A 498 1.73 30.09 -1.75
N ASP A 499 2.59 29.43 -2.53
CA ASP A 499 2.88 28.01 -2.36
C ASP A 499 3.57 27.72 -1.02
N ASP A 500 4.52 28.55 -0.61
CA ASP A 500 5.18 28.44 0.70
C ASP A 500 4.22 28.70 1.85
N LEU A 501 3.43 29.77 1.78
CA LEU A 501 2.42 30.09 2.80
C LEU A 501 1.40 28.95 2.92
N ARG A 502 0.96 28.39 1.80
CA ARG A 502 0.06 27.24 1.78
C ARG A 502 0.70 26.02 2.44
N ALA A 503 1.96 25.71 2.12
CA ALA A 503 2.68 24.60 2.73
C ALA A 503 2.80 24.75 4.27
N GLN A 504 2.99 25.97 4.76
CA GLN A 504 2.99 26.29 6.20
C GLN A 504 1.61 26.06 6.85
N LEU A 505 0.53 26.52 6.19
CA LEU A 505 -0.84 26.32 6.68
C LEU A 505 -1.20 24.83 6.73
N GLU A 506 -0.88 24.08 5.68
CA GLU A 506 -1.09 22.63 5.60
C GLU A 506 -0.29 21.90 6.70
N ARG A 507 0.96 22.30 6.98
CA ARG A 507 1.74 21.75 8.12
C ARG A 507 1.05 22.01 9.45
N ASN A 508 0.60 23.25 9.68
CA ASN A 508 -0.08 23.62 10.93
C ASN A 508 -1.40 22.83 11.09
N GLN A 509 -2.14 22.63 9.99
CA GLN A 509 -3.34 21.77 9.99
C GLN A 509 -3.01 20.33 10.38
N LEU A 510 -1.92 19.76 9.85
CA LEU A 510 -1.49 18.40 10.21
C LEU A 510 -1.05 18.29 11.68
N HIS A 511 -0.39 19.30 12.25
CA HIS A 511 -0.08 19.32 13.69
C HIS A 511 -1.35 19.35 14.54
N VAL A 512 -2.35 20.15 14.17
CA VAL A 512 -3.65 20.18 14.87
C VAL A 512 -4.35 18.83 14.75
N SER A 513 -4.30 18.20 13.57
CA SER A 513 -4.86 16.87 13.35
C SER A 513 -4.14 15.81 14.20
N LEU A 514 -2.81 15.85 14.28
CA LEU A 514 -2.02 14.94 15.12
C LEU A 514 -2.38 15.10 16.60
N GLN A 515 -2.54 16.34 17.09
CA GLN A 515 -2.98 16.59 18.46
C GLN A 515 -4.39 16.06 18.71
N ARG A 516 -5.31 16.22 17.74
CA ARG A 516 -6.66 15.64 17.82
C ARG A 516 -6.61 14.12 17.90
N SER A 517 -5.81 13.47 17.06
CA SER A 517 -5.61 12.00 17.10
C SER A 517 -5.03 11.55 18.43
N ARG A 518 -4.06 12.27 19.00
CA ARG A 518 -3.52 11.97 20.34
C ARG A 518 -4.58 12.05 21.43
N ASN A 519 -5.40 13.10 21.43
CA ASN A 519 -6.48 13.26 22.39
C ASN A 519 -7.52 12.13 22.24
N GLN A 520 -7.84 11.74 21.00
CA GLN A 520 -8.76 10.64 20.71
C GLN A 520 -8.21 9.30 21.22
N VAL A 521 -6.93 9.00 20.98
CA VAL A 521 -6.25 7.81 21.51
C VAL A 521 -6.28 7.82 23.04
N ALA A 522 -6.02 8.97 23.67
CA ALA A 522 -6.06 9.08 25.13
C ALA A 522 -7.47 8.85 25.70
N LEU A 523 -8.51 9.23 24.97
CA LEU A 523 -9.90 8.94 25.34
C LEU A 523 -10.22 7.44 25.17
N GLU A 524 -9.82 6.84 24.05
CA GLU A 524 -10.01 5.40 23.78
C GLU A 524 -9.35 4.52 24.83
N VAL A 525 -8.10 4.80 25.19
CA VAL A 525 -7.38 4.05 26.24
C VAL A 525 -8.07 4.19 27.60
N ARG A 526 -8.51 5.40 27.97
CA ARG A 526 -9.27 5.60 29.22
C ARG A 526 -10.58 4.83 29.21
N GLN A 527 -11.32 4.89 28.11
CA GLN A 527 -12.59 4.19 27.99
C GLN A 527 -12.41 2.66 28.06
N ALA A 528 -11.37 2.14 27.41
CA ALA A 528 -11.03 0.72 27.46
C ALA A 528 -10.61 0.28 28.86
N ALA A 529 -9.79 1.07 29.57
CA ALA A 529 -9.42 0.79 30.95
C ALA A 529 -10.63 0.79 31.90
N ILE A 530 -11.52 1.78 31.79
CA ILE A 530 -12.77 1.84 32.57
C ILE A 530 -13.66 0.64 32.25
N GLY A 531 -13.82 0.30 30.96
CA GLY A 531 -14.60 -0.85 30.52
C GLY A 531 -14.05 -2.17 31.05
N LEU A 532 -12.73 -2.33 31.10
CA LEU A 532 -12.07 -3.51 31.65
C LEU A 532 -12.24 -3.62 33.18
N ILE A 533 -12.07 -2.52 33.91
CA ILE A 533 -12.33 -2.46 35.37
C ILE A 533 -13.79 -2.83 35.67
N GLN A 534 -14.73 -2.24 34.92
CA GLN A 534 -16.15 -2.54 35.05
C GLN A 534 -16.44 -4.01 34.72
N GLY A 535 -15.91 -4.52 33.61
CA GLY A 535 -16.12 -5.91 33.19
C GLY A 535 -15.62 -6.90 34.24
N LYS A 536 -14.46 -6.64 34.84
CA LYS A 536 -13.92 -7.44 35.96
C LYS A 536 -14.88 -7.47 37.15
N ALA A 537 -15.31 -6.31 37.63
CA ALA A 537 -16.23 -6.21 38.76
C ALA A 537 -17.59 -6.88 38.49
N GLN A 538 -18.08 -6.81 37.24
CA GLN A 538 -19.30 -7.49 36.83
C GLN A 538 -19.17 -9.01 36.86
N VAL A 539 -18.04 -9.58 36.43
CA VAL A 539 -17.80 -11.02 36.49
C VAL A 539 -17.77 -11.49 37.95
N GLU A 540 -17.05 -10.78 38.82
CA GLU A 540 -16.96 -11.12 40.25
C GLU A 540 -18.34 -11.07 40.92
N ALA A 541 -19.12 -10.02 40.66
CA ALA A 541 -20.47 -9.88 41.21
C ALA A 541 -21.44 -10.94 40.67
N ALA A 542 -21.40 -11.23 39.37
CA ALA A 542 -22.25 -12.24 38.75
C ALA A 542 -21.90 -13.65 39.21
N HIS A 543 -20.61 -13.95 39.39
CA HIS A 543 -20.16 -15.23 39.94
C HIS A 543 -20.69 -15.43 41.37
N GLN A 544 -20.59 -14.40 42.23
CA GLN A 544 -21.15 -14.46 43.57
C GLN A 544 -22.67 -14.63 43.56
N ALA A 545 -23.38 -14.01 42.62
CA ALA A 545 -24.81 -14.18 42.45
C ALA A 545 -25.19 -15.63 42.09
N VAL A 546 -24.42 -16.29 41.22
CA VAL A 546 -24.63 -17.72 40.89
C VAL A 546 -24.42 -18.61 42.10
N VAL A 547 -23.34 -18.39 42.88
CA VAL A 547 -23.08 -19.16 44.10
C VAL A 547 -24.22 -19.03 45.11
N LEU A 548 -24.73 -17.82 45.32
CA LEU A 548 -25.85 -17.57 46.25
C LEU A 548 -27.19 -18.12 45.72
N ALA A 549 -27.45 -18.01 44.41
CA ALA A 549 -28.64 -18.56 43.79
C ALA A 549 -28.65 -20.11 43.87
N GLN A 550 -27.49 -20.74 43.71
CA GLN A 550 -27.32 -22.19 43.85
C GLN A 550 -27.62 -22.63 45.29
N GLN A 551 -27.07 -21.95 46.29
CA GLN A 551 -27.36 -22.24 47.71
C GLN A 551 -28.85 -22.05 48.05
N THR A 552 -29.49 -21.03 47.45
CA THR A 552 -30.91 -20.77 47.65
C THR A 552 -31.77 -21.88 47.02
N LEU A 553 -31.41 -22.35 45.83
CA LEU A 553 -32.08 -23.47 45.17
C LEU A 553 -31.96 -24.76 45.98
N GLU A 554 -30.77 -25.07 46.48
CA GLU A 554 -30.53 -26.26 47.34
C GLU A 554 -31.35 -26.19 48.63
N GLY A 555 -31.42 -25.01 49.27
CA GLY A 555 -32.27 -24.80 50.43
C GLY A 555 -33.76 -24.95 50.13
N GLU A 556 -34.22 -24.46 48.98
CA GLU A 556 -35.63 -24.58 48.56
C GLU A 556 -36.02 -26.02 48.24
N GLN A 557 -35.11 -26.78 47.61
CA GLN A 557 -35.28 -28.20 47.34
C GLN A 557 -35.49 -28.99 48.65
N GLN A 558 -34.64 -28.75 49.66
CA GLN A 558 -34.76 -29.39 50.97
C GLN A 558 -36.10 -29.04 51.66
N ARG A 559 -36.58 -27.80 51.53
CA ARG A 559 -37.87 -27.37 52.09
C ARG A 559 -39.05 -28.02 51.36
N LEU A 560 -38.95 -28.23 50.06
CA LEU A 560 -39.95 -28.96 49.28
C LEU A 560 -40.01 -30.43 49.69
N ASP A 561 -38.86 -31.08 49.87
CA ASP A 561 -38.77 -32.48 50.31
C ASP A 561 -39.33 -32.67 51.73
N ALA A 562 -39.22 -31.65 52.59
CA ALA A 562 -39.83 -31.61 53.91
C ALA A 562 -41.34 -31.23 53.91
N GLY A 563 -41.92 -30.93 52.75
CA GLY A 563 -43.33 -30.54 52.60
C GLY A 563 -43.68 -29.12 53.08
N VAL A 564 -42.68 -28.25 53.27
CA VAL A 564 -42.84 -26.87 53.79
C VAL A 564 -42.71 -25.82 52.67
N SER A 565 -42.58 -26.25 51.41
CA SER A 565 -42.54 -25.39 50.22
C SER A 565 -43.49 -25.89 49.12
N THR A 566 -43.60 -25.13 48.04
CA THR A 566 -44.45 -25.45 46.88
C THR A 566 -43.60 -25.60 45.62
N SER A 567 -44.07 -26.42 44.67
CA SER A 567 -43.40 -26.59 43.37
C SER A 567 -43.21 -25.26 42.63
N TYR A 568 -44.13 -24.30 42.81
CA TYR A 568 -43.99 -22.96 42.28
C TYR A 568 -42.76 -22.21 42.82
N GLN A 569 -42.43 -22.34 44.12
CA GLN A 569 -41.23 -21.70 44.67
C GLN A 569 -39.96 -22.34 44.12
N LEU A 570 -39.94 -23.66 43.93
CA LEU A 570 -38.79 -24.34 43.30
C LEU A 570 -38.57 -23.84 41.87
N ILE A 571 -39.61 -23.79 41.04
CA ILE A 571 -39.54 -23.24 39.66
C ILE A 571 -39.00 -21.81 39.66
N LEU A 572 -39.47 -20.98 40.61
CA LEU A 572 -39.00 -19.61 40.74
C LEU A 572 -37.48 -19.57 41.02
N ARG A 573 -36.98 -20.42 41.93
CA ARG A 573 -35.55 -20.49 42.27
C ARG A 573 -34.70 -21.06 41.14
N GLU A 574 -35.20 -22.04 40.40
CA GLU A 574 -34.53 -22.55 39.20
C GLU A 574 -34.42 -21.47 38.13
N ARG A 575 -35.47 -20.67 37.92
CA ARG A 575 -35.44 -19.53 37.01
C ARG A 575 -34.44 -18.47 37.45
N ASP A 576 -34.39 -18.16 38.74
CA ASP A 576 -33.44 -17.18 39.29
C ASP A 576 -31.98 -17.65 39.12
N LEU A 577 -31.69 -18.94 39.36
CA LEU A 577 -30.38 -19.54 39.09
C LEU A 577 -30.01 -19.48 37.62
N PHE A 578 -30.92 -19.86 36.72
CA PHE A 578 -30.68 -19.79 35.28
C PHE A 578 -30.38 -18.36 34.82
N ALA A 579 -31.15 -17.38 35.31
CA ALA A 579 -30.91 -15.98 35.01
C ALA A 579 -29.54 -15.50 35.53
N ALA A 580 -29.12 -15.95 36.72
CA ALA A 580 -27.79 -15.65 37.27
C ALA A 580 -26.66 -16.29 36.43
N GLN A 581 -26.81 -17.55 36.01
CA GLN A 581 -25.83 -18.25 35.16
C GLN A 581 -25.67 -17.57 33.80
N LEU A 582 -26.78 -17.15 33.18
CA LEU A 582 -26.75 -16.40 31.93
C LEU A 582 -26.06 -15.04 32.10
N ALA A 583 -26.32 -14.34 33.21
CA ALA A 583 -25.67 -13.08 33.53
C ALA A 583 -24.16 -13.24 33.76
N GLU A 584 -23.72 -14.30 34.44
CA GLU A 584 -22.30 -14.63 34.62
C GLU A 584 -21.61 -14.90 33.28
N LEU A 585 -22.26 -15.66 32.40
CA LEU A 585 -21.73 -15.96 31.07
C LEU A 585 -21.58 -14.71 30.21
N GLN A 586 -22.59 -13.84 30.20
CA GLN A 586 -22.54 -12.55 29.50
C GLN A 586 -21.47 -11.62 30.08
N ALA A 587 -21.29 -11.60 31.40
CA ALA A 587 -20.24 -10.83 32.06
C ALA A 587 -18.85 -11.34 31.64
N LYS A 588 -18.62 -12.66 31.62
CA LYS A 588 -17.35 -13.26 31.19
C LYS A 588 -17.02 -12.95 29.73
N ALA A 589 -18.00 -13.06 28.83
CA ALA A 589 -17.84 -12.69 27.43
C ALA A 589 -17.54 -11.18 27.26
N SER A 590 -18.21 -10.33 28.04
CA SER A 590 -17.99 -8.87 28.03
C SER A 590 -16.59 -8.51 28.55
N TYR A 591 -16.10 -9.19 29.58
CA TYR A 591 -14.74 -9.04 30.09
C TYR A 591 -13.68 -9.45 29.05
N ALA A 592 -13.87 -10.60 28.38
CA ALA A 592 -12.98 -11.06 27.31
C ALA A 592 -12.86 -10.03 26.18
N LYS A 593 -13.99 -9.45 25.75
CA LYS A 593 -14.01 -8.39 24.73
C LYS A 593 -13.40 -7.07 25.22
N ALA A 594 -13.61 -6.71 26.49
CA ALA A 594 -12.98 -5.53 27.08
C ALA A 594 -11.44 -5.66 27.12
N LEU A 595 -10.93 -6.87 27.34
CA LEU A 595 -9.49 -7.15 27.30
C LEU A 595 -8.93 -7.00 25.88
N VAL A 596 -9.63 -7.55 24.87
CA VAL A 596 -9.30 -7.35 23.44
C VAL A 596 -9.28 -5.86 23.08
N GLU A 597 -10.29 -5.11 23.53
CA GLU A 597 -10.38 -3.67 23.28
C GLU A 597 -9.27 -2.88 23.98
N MET A 598 -8.87 -3.29 25.20
CA MET A 598 -7.73 -2.68 25.89
C MET A 598 -6.44 -2.85 25.07
N HIS A 599 -6.15 -4.07 24.60
CA HIS A 599 -5.00 -4.35 23.75
C HIS A 599 -5.04 -3.57 22.43
N ARG A 600 -6.23 -3.44 21.81
CA ARG A 600 -6.44 -2.63 20.60
C ARG A 600 -6.15 -1.16 20.86
N SER A 601 -6.69 -0.61 21.95
CA SER A 601 -6.53 0.80 22.31
C SER A 601 -5.07 1.17 22.57
N MET A 602 -4.31 0.23 23.15
CA MET A 602 -2.88 0.35 23.39
C MET A 602 -2.03 0.13 22.13
N GLY A 603 -2.56 -0.48 21.06
CA GLY A 603 -1.80 -0.80 19.85
C GLY A 603 -0.94 -2.07 19.96
N THR A 604 -1.13 -2.88 21.01
CA THR A 604 -0.31 -4.07 21.32
C THR A 604 -0.97 -5.40 20.92
N THR A 605 -2.13 -5.36 20.23
CA THR A 605 -2.90 -6.56 19.84
C THR A 605 -2.05 -7.64 19.14
N LEU A 606 -1.18 -7.26 18.20
CA LEU A 606 -0.38 -8.22 17.45
C LEU A 606 0.67 -8.90 18.35
N GLU A 607 1.32 -8.13 19.22
CA GLU A 607 2.31 -8.63 20.18
C GLU A 607 1.66 -9.59 21.18
N GLN A 608 0.51 -9.20 21.73
CA GLN A 608 -0.26 -10.01 22.70
C GLN A 608 -0.89 -11.28 22.09
N SER A 609 -1.13 -11.27 20.78
CA SER A 609 -1.62 -12.44 20.05
C SER A 609 -0.49 -13.31 19.49
N GLY A 610 0.78 -12.92 19.68
CA GLY A 610 1.95 -13.61 19.12
C GLY A 610 2.03 -13.56 17.59
N ILE A 611 1.33 -12.63 16.94
CA ILE A 611 1.28 -12.52 15.48
C ILE A 611 2.50 -11.74 14.99
N GLN A 612 3.35 -12.39 14.21
CA GLN A 612 4.48 -11.73 13.57
C GLN A 612 4.01 -10.99 12.30
N PHE A 613 4.44 -9.73 12.15
CA PHE A 613 4.10 -8.91 10.99
C PHE A 613 4.49 -9.55 9.64
N PRO A 614 5.66 -10.22 9.49
CA PRO A 614 6.01 -10.91 8.24
C PRO A 614 5.05 -12.04 7.85
N ASP A 615 4.51 -12.79 8.83
CA ASP A 615 3.55 -13.87 8.57
C ASP A 615 2.22 -13.31 8.05
N ALA A 616 1.73 -12.23 8.67
CA ALA A 616 0.53 -11.53 8.18
C ALA A 616 0.73 -10.97 6.77
N LEU A 617 1.94 -10.52 6.45
CA LEU A 617 2.27 -9.92 5.17
C LEU A 617 2.40 -10.95 4.04
N SER A 618 3.05 -12.09 4.28
CA SER A 618 3.17 -13.20 3.32
C SER A 618 1.83 -13.92 3.09
N GLY A 619 0.95 -13.91 4.09
CA GLY A 619 -0.31 -14.65 4.06
C GLY A 619 -0.15 -16.15 4.22
N THR A 620 0.97 -16.56 4.79
CA THR A 620 1.24 -17.92 5.25
C THR A 620 1.71 -17.84 6.69
N VAL A 621 1.02 -18.52 7.60
CA VAL A 621 1.34 -18.45 9.03
C VAL A 621 2.38 -19.51 9.35
N THR A 622 3.63 -19.08 9.54
CA THR A 622 4.75 -19.95 9.90
C THR A 622 4.87 -20.13 11.41
N HIS A 623 4.57 -19.08 12.18
CA HIS A 623 4.49 -19.14 13.64
C HIS A 623 3.02 -19.09 14.06
N MET A 624 2.57 -20.12 14.78
CA MET A 624 1.21 -20.13 15.30
C MET A 624 1.00 -18.95 16.27
N PRO A 625 -0.10 -18.19 16.12
CA PRO A 625 -0.48 -17.20 17.11
C PRO A 625 -0.59 -17.85 18.49
N VAL A 626 -0.16 -17.14 19.53
CA VAL A 626 -0.27 -17.60 20.92
C VAL A 626 -0.98 -16.52 21.72
N PRO A 627 -2.32 -16.53 21.75
CA PRO A 627 -3.11 -15.61 22.54
C PRO A 627 -2.88 -15.88 24.04
N GLY A 628 -2.47 -14.87 24.80
CA GLY A 628 -2.58 -14.91 26.26
C GLY A 628 -1.36 -15.43 27.04
N THR A 629 -0.16 -15.45 26.46
CA THR A 629 1.08 -15.47 27.25
C THR A 629 1.73 -14.10 27.18
N ASN A 630 2.03 -13.51 28.34
CA ASN A 630 2.91 -12.35 28.46
C ASN A 630 4.05 -12.42 27.42
N PRO A 631 4.46 -11.31 26.79
CA PRO A 631 5.61 -11.34 25.90
C PRO A 631 6.79 -11.93 26.68
N PRO A 632 7.64 -12.78 26.07
CA PRO A 632 8.91 -13.12 26.69
C PRO A 632 9.61 -11.80 26.98
N GLY A 633 9.82 -11.53 28.27
CA GLY A 633 10.39 -10.27 28.74
C GLY A 633 11.57 -9.88 27.86
N LYS A 634 11.58 -8.61 27.43
CA LYS A 634 12.79 -7.98 26.89
C LYS A 634 13.95 -8.45 27.77
N LYS A 635 14.88 -9.21 27.18
CA LYS A 635 16.18 -9.43 27.80
C LYS A 635 16.73 -8.04 28.08
N GLU A 636 16.78 -7.67 29.36
CA GLU A 636 17.61 -6.57 29.83
C GLU A 636 19.05 -6.93 29.45
N GLY A 637 19.49 -6.40 28.31
CA GLY A 637 20.88 -6.40 27.92
C GLY A 637 21.61 -5.38 28.77
N ARG A 638 22.48 -5.88 29.65
CA ARG A 638 23.62 -5.16 30.19
C ARG A 638 24.49 -4.57 29.09
#